data_AF-A0A939YNM0-F1
#
_entry.id   AF-A0A939YNM0-F1
#
_cell.length_a   1.000
_cell.length_b   1.000
_cell.length_c   1.000
_cell.angle_alpha   90.00
_cell.angle_beta   90.00
_cell.angle_gamma   90.00
#
_symmetry.space_group_name_H-M   'P 1'
#
loop_
_entity.id
_entity.type
_entity.pdbx_description
1 polymer ?
#
loop_
_entity_poly.entity_id
_entity_poly.type
_entity_poly.pdbx_seq_one_letter_code
_entity_poly.pdbx_strand_id
1 'polypeptide(L)'
;MRHNHLFTAAALVVTAAVTAPYYAGALSGEVAFPKIDNMYFEFTDAAKTELRLMECELPEKTEDSPYEPMAFVPGVVGDAKVTSIDPLAFRSPDGAAACVWIPRSTGISEEDLEEISKNTNFPIRFEMCEAAVDGLVFEKNPKVQDELSLVACYAVGDIVVPETVDGMTVTGISESAFENNQYISDVSLPDTVYSMGSKAFCCSSVSSVNIPQHLYVIPKQAFYKCTQLEKVGLHENITRIDPEAFSGCPFRLSEEYEELLFGVGSSQDTDQTGTADNWRYAFNNIKGSSCMILTKYTGKATDLVLPTTLNNSEVYGCIIDLPDCVDSLTVPDTIREINVSKLSDQSLKKLIMKGGDTGISGRFAGSKIEEAVISGFSVDSGGFEVSANMFKNCSRLQTVTYISGDSDFRIQNSAFMDCTSLSAVDLPDNCTSADIRMNAFDGCTSLKELGDFGKLFSVYTESRAFAETGLQSPVLENWKAGAYAFSGCKDMTEVTVNDSTIGESAFQRCYGLKSAELNGKTVLLDKAFEDCTALENVYIGADVTSRHSFMECPSLYKINGVDAYDTEKKEFNPDCADLVYKHFAGSNDVGFINLYVQDRVKAVVAECITDDMTDIEKVRVLHDWVCRNAEYDTIDPSDKLNHADISVFLRGVTVCEGYARALDLLLQEAGVDSCCVSSTDHEWNIVRIGDQYFHVDTTWDDGDKIGYYWFLKSDDELKAEGGSHASWKSQVTSSLHKQCFDSVPKCSYSVGDVNKDGGKNVADLVSMSNYLLGKGGLDEGSEALSDLNFDGRTDTFDLVALRRKVAES
;
A
#
# COMPACT_ATOMS: atom_id res chain seq x y z
N MET A 1 37.98 -46.80 11.88
CA MET A 1 39.25 -46.50 12.59
C MET A 1 39.30 -45.01 12.86
N ARG A 2 39.84 -44.63 14.01
CA ARG A 2 39.73 -43.32 14.67
C ARG A 2 40.57 -42.21 14.04
N HIS A 3 40.18 -40.97 14.39
CA HIS A 3 41.00 -39.84 14.89
C HIS A 3 41.18 -38.55 14.06
N ASN A 4 40.72 -37.47 14.71
CA ASN A 4 41.03 -36.03 14.68
C ASN A 4 42.48 -35.61 14.35
N HIS A 5 42.62 -34.38 13.83
CA HIS A 5 43.29 -33.18 14.43
C HIS A 5 43.45 -32.09 13.32
N LEU A 6 42.88 -30.87 13.47
CA LEU A 6 43.40 -29.62 14.11
C LEU A 6 44.51 -28.86 13.33
N PHE A 7 44.14 -27.64 12.89
CA PHE A 7 44.88 -26.36 12.70
C PHE A 7 46.37 -26.31 12.29
N THR A 8 46.70 -25.43 11.32
CA THR A 8 47.66 -24.29 11.48
C THR A 8 47.78 -23.43 10.20
N ALA A 9 48.18 -22.18 10.44
CA ALA A 9 48.20 -21.01 9.57
C ALA A 9 49.42 -20.86 8.64
N ALA A 10 49.33 -19.83 7.77
CA ALA A 10 50.36 -18.85 7.38
C ALA A 10 50.85 -18.83 5.91
N ALA A 11 50.56 -17.66 5.29
CA ALA A 11 51.51 -16.71 4.69
C ALA A 11 51.83 -16.73 3.17
N LEU A 12 51.58 -15.54 2.55
CA LEU A 12 52.45 -14.73 1.66
C LEU A 12 52.75 -15.27 0.22
N VAL A 13 52.84 -14.50 -0.89
CA VAL A 13 53.05 -13.06 -1.17
C VAL A 13 52.97 -12.74 -2.70
N VAL A 14 52.84 -11.43 -3.06
CA VAL A 14 53.37 -10.68 -4.26
C VAL A 14 52.53 -10.57 -5.57
N THR A 15 51.83 -9.43 -5.84
CA THR A 15 52.13 -8.15 -6.59
C THR A 15 51.55 -8.14 -8.03
N ALA A 16 51.11 -7.04 -8.68
CA ALA A 16 51.58 -5.63 -8.69
C ALA A 16 50.53 -4.63 -9.24
N ALA A 17 50.85 -3.35 -9.01
CA ALA A 17 50.17 -2.05 -9.21
C ALA A 17 49.77 -1.58 -10.64
N VAL A 18 48.97 -0.48 -10.67
CA VAL A 18 49.04 0.80 -11.48
C VAL A 18 47.58 1.25 -11.81
N THR A 19 47.01 2.39 -11.37
CA THR A 19 47.35 3.85 -11.53
C THR A 19 46.75 4.77 -10.41
N ALA A 20 47.45 5.88 -10.12
CA ALA A 20 47.23 6.97 -9.11
C ALA A 20 46.21 8.07 -9.52
N PRO A 21 46.09 9.31 -8.92
CA PRO A 21 46.69 9.93 -7.70
C PRO A 21 45.72 10.81 -6.83
N TYR A 22 46.10 11.19 -5.60
CA TYR A 22 46.15 12.58 -5.06
C TYR A 22 46.57 12.56 -3.57
N TYR A 23 47.26 13.62 -3.11
CA TYR A 23 47.85 13.85 -1.78
C TYR A 23 49.17 13.13 -1.44
N ALA A 24 50.27 13.75 -1.91
CA ALA A 24 51.52 13.78 -1.18
C ALA A 24 51.57 15.06 -0.33
N GLY A 25 51.53 14.90 0.99
CA GLY A 25 51.78 15.95 1.98
C GLY A 25 52.39 15.31 3.22
N ALA A 26 53.67 15.59 3.48
CA ALA A 26 54.44 14.97 4.54
C ALA A 26 53.98 15.38 5.94
N LEU A 27 53.67 14.41 6.81
CA LEU A 27 53.83 14.54 8.26
C LEU A 27 54.46 13.27 8.85
N SER A 28 55.55 13.51 9.55
CA SER A 28 56.34 12.58 10.34
C SER A 28 55.61 12.19 11.63
N GLY A 29 55.52 10.88 11.89
CA GLY A 29 54.95 10.30 13.11
C GLY A 29 53.70 9.51 12.78
N GLU A 30 53.81 8.17 12.74
CA GLU A 30 52.69 7.26 12.48
C GLU A 30 51.55 7.51 13.49
N VAL A 31 50.55 8.29 13.07
CA VAL A 31 49.20 8.19 13.62
C VAL A 31 48.52 7.15 12.72
N ALA A 32 48.35 5.93 13.23
CA ALA A 32 47.54 4.93 12.54
C ALA A 32 46.11 5.48 12.46
N PHE A 33 45.66 5.79 11.24
CA PHE A 33 44.30 6.18 10.96
C PHE A 33 43.39 4.95 11.04
N PRO A 34 42.17 5.06 11.61
CA PRO A 34 41.25 3.94 11.64
C PRO A 34 40.81 3.55 10.23
N LYS A 35 40.91 2.26 9.91
CA LYS A 35 40.38 1.67 8.69
C LYS A 35 39.44 0.52 9.07
N ILE A 36 38.22 0.56 8.56
CA ILE A 36 37.22 -0.52 8.66
C ILE A 36 36.80 -0.84 7.22
N ASP A 37 36.96 -2.09 6.81
CA ASP A 37 36.64 -2.57 5.46
C ASP A 37 37.20 -1.66 4.35
N ASN A 38 36.32 -1.06 3.55
CA ASN A 38 36.62 -0.16 2.45
C ASN A 38 36.54 1.33 2.85
N MET A 39 36.50 1.63 4.15
CA MET A 39 36.38 2.98 4.69
C MET A 39 37.64 3.43 5.43
N TYR A 40 38.03 4.67 5.19
CA TYR A 40 39.17 5.33 5.82
C TYR A 40 38.72 6.57 6.59
N PHE A 41 39.15 6.68 7.84
CA PHE A 41 38.75 7.75 8.75
C PHE A 41 39.92 8.60 9.24
N GLU A 42 39.65 9.87 9.51
CA GLU A 42 40.60 10.80 10.12
C GLU A 42 40.04 11.40 11.42
N PHE A 43 40.87 11.50 12.46
CA PHE A 43 40.49 12.18 13.69
C PHE A 43 40.34 13.68 13.45
N THR A 44 39.16 14.22 13.75
CA THR A 44 38.87 15.66 13.59
C THR A 44 39.29 16.48 14.80
N ASP A 45 39.62 15.82 15.91
CA ASP A 45 39.96 16.46 17.16
C ASP A 45 41.24 15.88 17.80
N ALA A 46 41.90 16.68 18.64
CA ALA A 46 43.16 16.29 19.28
C ALA A 46 42.98 15.25 20.41
N ALA A 47 41.77 15.13 20.97
CA ALA A 47 41.46 14.13 22.00
C ALA A 47 41.14 12.75 21.40
N LYS A 48 41.04 12.65 20.06
CA LYS A 48 40.76 11.43 19.30
C LYS A 48 39.41 10.82 19.66
N THR A 49 38.41 11.67 19.86
CA THR A 49 37.03 11.30 20.19
C THR A 49 36.08 11.45 19.01
N GLU A 50 36.47 12.17 17.96
CA GLU A 50 35.66 12.40 16.77
C GLU A 50 36.41 12.04 15.48
N LEU A 51 35.66 11.52 14.52
CA LEU A 51 36.16 11.04 13.23
C LEU A 51 35.38 11.67 12.07
N ARG A 52 36.12 11.91 10.98
CA ARG A 52 35.57 12.19 9.65
C ARG A 52 35.80 10.98 8.75
N LEU A 53 34.77 10.54 8.04
CA LEU A 53 34.93 9.59 6.94
C LEU A 53 35.58 10.31 5.75
N MET A 54 36.76 9.87 5.35
CA MET A 54 37.57 10.51 4.33
C MET A 54 37.46 9.82 2.98
N GLU A 55 37.39 8.49 2.96
CA GLU A 55 37.19 7.71 1.74
C GLU A 55 36.31 6.48 2.04
N CYS A 56 35.42 6.14 1.12
CA CYS A 56 34.58 4.96 1.12
C CYS A 56 34.47 4.45 -0.33
N GLU A 57 35.09 3.30 -0.59
CA GLU A 57 34.95 2.62 -1.88
C GLU A 57 33.73 1.70 -1.84
N LEU A 58 32.72 2.05 -2.64
CA LEU A 58 31.47 1.32 -2.75
C LEU A 58 31.70 -0.01 -3.50
N PRO A 59 30.98 -1.08 -3.13
CA PRO A 59 31.08 -2.34 -3.84
C PRO A 59 30.60 -2.21 -5.28
N GLU A 60 31.23 -2.93 -6.21
CA GLU A 60 30.72 -3.05 -7.57
C GLU A 60 29.38 -3.78 -7.59
N LYS A 61 28.48 -3.40 -8.51
CA LYS A 61 27.25 -4.14 -8.77
C LYS A 61 27.59 -5.48 -9.42
N THR A 62 27.41 -6.55 -8.68
CA THR A 62 27.60 -7.92 -9.19
C THR A 62 26.31 -8.46 -9.80
N GLU A 63 26.41 -9.37 -10.78
CA GLU A 63 25.23 -10.09 -11.32
C GLU A 63 24.54 -10.96 -10.26
N ASP A 64 25.25 -11.28 -9.17
CA ASP A 64 24.82 -12.18 -8.11
C ASP A 64 24.07 -11.48 -6.95
N SER A 65 24.09 -10.14 -6.85
CA SER A 65 23.36 -9.37 -5.83
C SER A 65 22.17 -8.63 -6.46
N PRO A 66 20.94 -8.78 -5.93
CA PRO A 66 19.76 -8.06 -6.45
C PRO A 66 19.74 -6.60 -6.01
N TYR A 67 20.51 -6.27 -4.98
CA TYR A 67 20.47 -4.98 -4.33
C TYR A 67 21.42 -4.03 -5.06
N GLU A 68 21.05 -2.75 -5.08
CA GLU A 68 21.99 -1.71 -5.47
C GLU A 68 23.23 -1.76 -4.55
N PRO A 69 24.43 -1.37 -5.03
CA PRO A 69 25.60 -1.17 -4.20
C PRO A 69 25.26 -0.45 -2.88
N MET A 70 25.66 -1.03 -1.76
CA MET A 70 25.38 -0.48 -0.43
C MET A 70 26.64 -0.28 0.39
N ALA A 71 26.63 0.78 1.20
CA ALA A 71 27.61 0.97 2.27
C ALA A 71 26.92 1.37 3.58
N PHE A 72 27.55 1.00 4.69
CA PHE A 72 27.05 1.25 6.04
C PHE A 72 28.12 2.01 6.81
N VAL A 73 27.87 3.29 7.07
CA VAL A 73 28.83 4.11 7.82
C VAL A 73 28.65 3.81 9.29
N PRO A 74 29.68 3.39 10.03
CA PRO A 74 29.55 3.14 11.46
C PRO A 74 29.34 4.46 12.23
N GLY A 75 28.51 4.44 13.28
CA GLY A 75 28.33 5.61 14.16
C GLY A 75 29.55 5.84 15.06
N VAL A 76 30.26 4.76 15.40
CA VAL A 76 31.46 4.75 16.23
C VAL A 76 32.53 3.82 15.65
N VAL A 77 33.79 4.24 15.68
CA VAL A 77 34.95 3.42 15.33
C VAL A 77 35.91 3.37 16.52
N GLY A 78 36.00 2.22 17.17
CA GLY A 78 36.68 2.09 18.46
C GLY A 78 35.92 2.86 19.55
N ASP A 79 36.55 3.85 20.18
CA ASP A 79 35.93 4.74 21.16
C ASP A 79 35.56 6.13 20.57
N ALA A 80 35.76 6.33 19.26
CA ALA A 80 35.61 7.62 18.60
C ALA A 80 34.37 7.66 17.70
N LYS A 81 33.61 8.75 17.80
CA LYS A 81 32.34 8.95 17.10
C LYS A 81 32.56 9.50 15.70
N VAL A 82 31.87 8.98 14.69
CA VAL A 82 31.85 9.59 13.35
C VAL A 82 30.92 10.79 13.38
N THR A 83 31.44 11.99 13.14
CA THR A 83 30.67 13.26 13.23
C THR A 83 30.58 14.02 11.91
N SER A 84 31.34 13.61 10.90
CA SER A 84 31.27 14.21 9.56
C SER A 84 31.73 13.27 8.46
N ILE A 85 31.36 13.57 7.22
CA ILE A 85 31.81 12.89 6.00
C ILE A 85 32.48 13.91 5.08
N ASP A 86 33.60 13.55 4.47
CA ASP A 86 34.24 14.39 3.47
C ASP A 86 33.34 14.50 2.21
N PRO A 87 33.14 15.69 1.63
CA PRO A 87 32.30 15.86 0.44
C PRO A 87 32.67 14.98 -0.76
N LEU A 88 33.91 14.47 -0.80
CA LEU A 88 34.40 13.60 -1.87
C LEU A 88 34.68 12.16 -1.39
N ALA A 89 34.12 11.75 -0.25
CA ALA A 89 34.43 10.47 0.37
C ALA A 89 34.04 9.26 -0.50
N PHE A 90 32.92 9.32 -1.21
CA PHE A 90 32.36 8.15 -1.90
C PHE A 90 32.90 7.97 -3.32
N ARG A 91 33.31 6.74 -3.64
CA ARG A 91 33.74 6.34 -4.99
C ARG A 91 33.05 5.05 -5.39
N SER A 92 32.46 5.01 -6.60
CA SER A 92 31.94 3.78 -7.21
C SER A 92 32.86 3.33 -8.35
N PRO A 93 33.43 2.12 -8.33
CA PRO A 93 34.32 1.65 -9.41
C PRO A 93 33.62 1.51 -10.77
N ASP A 94 32.31 1.24 -10.78
CA ASP A 94 31.47 0.98 -11.95
C ASP A 94 30.46 2.12 -12.28
N GLY A 95 30.39 3.14 -11.42
CA GLY A 95 29.44 4.26 -11.54
C GLY A 95 27.96 3.90 -11.30
N ALA A 96 27.66 2.74 -10.72
CA ALA A 96 26.30 2.33 -10.41
C ALA A 96 25.64 3.21 -9.33
N ALA A 97 24.30 3.27 -9.34
CA ALA A 97 23.55 3.91 -8.27
C ALA A 97 23.76 3.16 -6.95
N ALA A 98 23.90 3.88 -5.84
CA ALA A 98 24.22 3.28 -4.53
C ALA A 98 23.37 3.85 -3.39
N CYS A 99 23.20 3.05 -2.34
CA CYS A 99 22.53 3.45 -1.10
C CYS A 99 23.51 3.41 0.08
N VAL A 100 23.57 4.48 0.87
CA VAL A 100 24.44 4.56 2.05
C VAL A 100 23.64 4.81 3.30
N TRP A 101 23.76 3.91 4.27
CA TRP A 101 23.09 4.01 5.56
C TRP A 101 23.96 4.77 6.56
N ILE A 102 23.37 5.78 7.19
CA ILE A 102 24.02 6.69 8.13
C ILE A 102 23.29 6.61 9.48
N PRO A 103 23.98 6.22 10.56
CA PRO A 103 23.42 6.24 11.89
C PRO A 103 23.07 7.66 12.35
N ARG A 104 21.87 7.84 12.92
CA ARG A 104 21.41 9.09 13.52
C ARG A 104 22.34 9.57 14.63
N SER A 105 23.03 8.63 15.28
CA SER A 105 24.04 8.92 16.29
C SER A 105 25.12 9.86 15.76
N THR A 106 25.48 9.80 14.47
CA THR A 106 26.52 10.66 13.87
C THR A 106 26.23 12.15 13.99
N GLY A 107 24.95 12.54 13.97
CA GLY A 107 24.51 13.93 14.00
C GLY A 107 24.68 14.69 12.68
N ILE A 108 24.97 13.97 11.58
CA ILE A 108 25.08 14.54 10.24
C ILE A 108 23.66 14.86 9.74
N SER A 109 23.45 16.08 9.23
CA SER A 109 22.12 16.51 8.79
C SER A 109 21.78 15.98 7.39
N GLU A 110 20.47 15.87 7.09
CA GLU A 110 20.02 15.55 5.73
C GLU A 110 20.49 16.58 4.69
N GLU A 111 20.62 17.86 5.08
CA GLU A 111 21.17 18.93 4.23
C GLU A 111 22.64 18.66 3.85
N ASP A 112 23.46 18.21 4.81
CA ASP A 112 24.87 17.86 4.54
C ASP A 112 24.97 16.66 3.58
N LEU A 113 24.08 15.67 3.73
CA LEU A 113 24.03 14.48 2.88
C LEU A 113 23.55 14.81 1.47
N GLU A 114 22.59 15.72 1.32
CA GLU A 114 22.20 16.26 0.03
C GLU A 114 23.37 16.99 -0.66
N GLU A 115 24.16 17.77 0.06
CA GLU A 115 25.33 18.43 -0.50
C GLU A 115 26.38 17.40 -0.96
N ILE A 116 26.66 16.37 -0.17
CA ILE A 116 27.55 15.27 -0.54
C ILE A 116 27.04 14.55 -1.79
N SER A 117 25.73 14.29 -1.90
CA SER A 117 25.13 13.61 -3.07
C SER A 117 25.29 14.39 -4.38
N LYS A 118 25.40 15.72 -4.31
CA LYS A 118 25.64 16.59 -5.48
C LYS A 118 27.10 16.58 -5.94
N ASN A 119 28.02 16.10 -5.09
CA ASN A 119 29.45 16.08 -5.34
C ASN A 119 29.96 14.73 -5.89
N THR A 120 29.10 13.71 -5.98
CA THR A 120 29.43 12.42 -6.62
C THR A 120 29.15 12.46 -8.13
N ASN A 121 29.89 11.66 -8.90
CA ASN A 121 29.68 11.49 -10.35
C ASN A 121 28.76 10.30 -10.71
N PHE A 122 28.07 9.74 -9.72
CA PHE A 122 27.09 8.66 -9.81
C PHE A 122 25.94 8.92 -8.81
N PRO A 123 24.73 8.37 -9.03
CA PRO A 123 23.61 8.55 -8.11
C PRO A 123 23.88 7.89 -6.75
N ILE A 124 23.75 8.65 -5.67
CA ILE A 124 23.87 8.14 -4.31
C ILE A 124 22.65 8.57 -3.48
N ARG A 125 22.00 7.62 -2.80
CA ARG A 125 20.92 7.85 -1.85
C ARG A 125 21.45 7.62 -0.44
N PHE A 126 21.06 8.48 0.50
CA PHE A 126 21.38 8.29 1.92
C PHE A 126 20.12 7.91 2.70
N GLU A 127 20.25 6.95 3.60
CA GLU A 127 19.17 6.49 4.48
C GLU A 127 19.60 6.62 5.95
N MET A 128 18.69 7.06 6.81
CA MET A 128 18.94 7.16 8.25
C MET A 128 18.56 5.86 8.96
N CYS A 129 19.36 5.45 9.93
CA CYS A 129 19.06 4.33 10.84
C CYS A 129 19.53 4.64 12.26
N GLU A 130 19.16 3.81 13.25
CA GLU A 130 19.77 3.93 14.58
C GLU A 130 21.21 3.42 14.58
N ALA A 131 21.43 2.26 13.97
CA ALA A 131 22.76 1.67 13.78
C ALA A 131 22.75 0.73 12.56
N ALA A 132 23.92 0.51 11.95
CA ALA A 132 24.07 -0.47 10.90
C ALA A 132 25.50 -1.04 10.83
N VAL A 133 25.61 -2.31 10.46
CA VAL A 133 26.89 -3.02 10.32
C VAL A 133 26.73 -4.25 9.42
N ASP A 134 27.70 -4.56 8.58
CA ASP A 134 27.76 -5.79 7.77
C ASP A 134 26.47 -6.12 6.98
N GLY A 135 25.79 -5.10 6.42
CA GLY A 135 24.54 -5.32 5.68
C GLY A 135 23.28 -5.45 6.54
N LEU A 136 23.40 -5.25 7.85
CA LEU A 136 22.32 -5.31 8.83
C LEU A 136 21.93 -3.91 9.29
N VAL A 137 20.64 -3.59 9.25
CA VAL A 137 20.09 -2.29 9.67
C VAL A 137 19.27 -2.46 10.94
N PHE A 138 19.53 -1.60 11.93
CA PHE A 138 18.92 -1.65 13.25
C PHE A 138 18.20 -0.35 13.58
N GLU A 139 17.11 -0.48 14.33
CA GLU A 139 16.36 0.61 14.93
C GLU A 139 16.25 0.42 16.44
N LYS A 140 15.91 1.49 17.16
CA LYS A 140 15.64 1.39 18.61
C LYS A 140 14.54 0.40 18.88
N ASN A 141 14.76 -0.48 19.86
CA ASN A 141 13.74 -1.38 20.35
C ASN A 141 12.59 -0.52 20.94
N PRO A 142 11.35 -0.64 20.45
CA PRO A 142 10.24 0.18 20.91
C PRO A 142 9.80 -0.13 22.34
N LYS A 143 10.30 -1.22 22.95
CA LYS A 143 9.94 -1.69 24.29
C LYS A 143 10.97 -1.33 25.36
N VAL A 144 12.24 -1.16 25.00
CA VAL A 144 13.33 -0.90 25.96
C VAL A 144 14.24 0.18 25.41
N GLN A 145 14.36 1.27 26.15
CA GLN A 145 15.28 2.36 25.84
C GLN A 145 16.73 1.83 25.93
N ASP A 146 17.55 2.12 24.90
CA ASP A 146 18.96 1.72 24.74
C ASP A 146 19.23 0.28 24.23
N GLU A 147 18.22 -0.38 23.64
CA GLU A 147 18.36 -1.64 22.91
C GLU A 147 18.05 -1.48 21.41
N LEU A 148 18.55 -2.41 20.59
CA LEU A 148 18.36 -2.44 19.14
C LEU A 148 17.53 -3.64 18.68
N SER A 149 16.70 -3.41 17.66
CA SER A 149 16.04 -4.45 16.88
C SER A 149 16.52 -4.41 15.44
N LEU A 150 16.91 -5.57 14.89
CA LEU A 150 17.22 -5.69 13.47
C LEU A 150 15.95 -5.49 12.66
N VAL A 151 15.95 -4.54 11.72
CA VAL A 151 14.76 -4.20 10.91
C VAL A 151 14.89 -4.61 9.45
N ALA A 152 16.11 -4.74 8.94
CA ALA A 152 16.35 -5.17 7.57
C ALA A 152 17.73 -5.82 7.43
N CYS A 153 17.81 -6.82 6.54
CA CYS A 153 19.05 -7.46 6.15
C CYS A 153 19.23 -7.40 4.63
N TYR A 154 20.31 -6.76 4.21
CA TYR A 154 20.76 -6.62 2.83
C TYR A 154 22.04 -7.39 2.53
N ALA A 155 22.55 -8.12 3.52
CA ALA A 155 23.74 -8.95 3.38
C ALA A 155 23.47 -10.23 2.57
N VAL A 156 24.54 -10.81 2.03
CA VAL A 156 24.53 -12.04 1.23
C VAL A 156 25.44 -13.11 1.86
N GLY A 157 25.08 -14.38 1.72
CA GLY A 157 25.82 -15.51 2.28
C GLY A 157 25.51 -15.78 3.75
N ASP A 158 26.54 -16.13 4.52
CA ASP A 158 26.41 -16.49 5.93
C ASP A 158 26.38 -15.23 6.80
N ILE A 159 25.30 -15.04 7.56
CA ILE A 159 25.05 -13.85 8.36
C ILE A 159 25.33 -14.13 9.83
N VAL A 160 26.06 -13.21 10.46
CA VAL A 160 26.25 -13.20 11.92
C VAL A 160 25.63 -11.91 12.46
N VAL A 161 24.53 -12.04 13.19
CA VAL A 161 23.93 -10.89 13.88
C VAL A 161 24.77 -10.60 15.13
N PRO A 162 25.32 -9.39 15.30
CA PRO A 162 26.18 -9.06 16.43
C PRO A 162 25.39 -8.92 17.74
N GLU A 163 26.01 -9.24 18.88
CA GLU A 163 25.43 -9.00 20.22
C GLU A 163 25.24 -7.50 20.51
N THR A 164 26.13 -6.66 19.98
CA THR A 164 26.11 -5.20 20.18
C THR A 164 26.50 -4.45 18.91
N VAL A 165 25.86 -3.31 18.65
CA VAL A 165 26.24 -2.36 17.60
C VAL A 165 26.28 -0.96 18.22
N ASP A 166 27.35 -0.20 17.98
CA ASP A 166 27.55 1.16 18.52
C ASP A 166 27.31 1.27 20.04
N GLY A 167 27.66 0.22 20.80
CA GLY A 167 27.51 0.17 22.25
C GLY A 167 26.10 -0.16 22.76
N MET A 168 25.13 -0.36 21.86
CA MET A 168 23.78 -0.81 22.18
C MET A 168 23.64 -2.32 21.98
N THR A 169 22.82 -2.97 22.81
CA THR A 169 22.62 -4.43 22.75
C THR A 169 21.54 -4.78 21.72
N VAL A 170 21.80 -5.76 20.86
CA VAL A 170 20.83 -6.29 19.90
C VAL A 170 19.95 -7.32 20.59
N THR A 171 18.65 -7.02 20.69
CA THR A 171 17.72 -7.83 21.49
C THR A 171 16.49 -8.32 20.73
N GLY A 172 16.27 -7.79 19.52
CA GLY A 172 15.12 -8.15 18.70
C GLY A 172 15.44 -8.37 17.23
N ILE A 173 14.65 -9.23 16.60
CA ILE A 173 14.51 -9.31 15.15
C ILE A 173 13.10 -8.83 14.81
N SER A 174 12.98 -7.76 14.05
CA SER A 174 11.68 -7.14 13.75
C SER A 174 10.86 -7.99 12.78
N GLU A 175 9.58 -7.62 12.65
CA GLU A 175 8.72 -8.19 11.62
C GLU A 175 9.36 -7.99 10.23
N SER A 176 9.36 -9.07 9.44
CA SER A 176 9.88 -9.09 8.07
C SER A 176 11.36 -8.71 7.86
N ALA A 177 12.21 -8.72 8.90
CA ALA A 177 13.61 -8.26 8.81
C ALA A 177 14.46 -8.98 7.73
N PHE A 178 14.15 -10.24 7.42
CA PHE A 178 14.75 -11.05 6.36
C PHE A 178 13.72 -11.54 5.34
N GLU A 179 12.54 -10.90 5.25
CA GLU A 179 11.48 -11.36 4.35
C GLU A 179 11.92 -11.29 2.88
N ASN A 180 11.62 -12.34 2.10
CA ASN A 180 12.02 -12.53 0.71
C ASN A 180 13.53 -12.50 0.44
N ASN A 181 14.39 -12.60 1.46
CA ASN A 181 15.83 -12.59 1.26
C ASN A 181 16.31 -13.94 0.67
N GLN A 182 16.52 -13.96 -0.65
CA GLN A 182 16.90 -15.16 -1.41
C GLN A 182 18.42 -15.44 -1.44
N TYR A 183 19.23 -14.63 -0.76
CA TYR A 183 20.69 -14.60 -0.95
C TYR A 183 21.48 -14.97 0.31
N ILE A 184 20.79 -15.26 1.42
CA ILE A 184 21.38 -15.75 2.66
C ILE A 184 21.35 -17.28 2.71
N SER A 185 22.39 -17.89 3.29
CA SER A 185 22.53 -19.35 3.44
C SER A 185 22.44 -19.82 4.88
N ASP A 186 23.08 -19.13 5.81
CA ASP A 186 23.06 -19.45 7.24
C ASP A 186 22.92 -18.17 8.06
N VAL A 187 22.20 -18.23 9.19
CA VAL A 187 22.04 -17.08 10.09
C VAL A 187 22.37 -17.48 11.53
N SER A 188 23.38 -16.83 12.09
CA SER A 188 23.76 -16.94 13.50
C SER A 188 23.16 -15.78 14.29
N LEU A 189 22.22 -16.09 15.16
CA LEU A 189 21.59 -15.14 16.08
C LEU A 189 22.29 -15.18 17.45
N PRO A 190 22.56 -14.03 18.09
CA PRO A 190 23.19 -13.98 19.41
C PRO A 190 22.19 -14.30 20.53
N ASP A 191 22.65 -14.82 21.66
CA ASP A 191 21.80 -15.14 22.82
C ASP A 191 21.18 -13.89 23.47
N THR A 192 21.66 -12.68 23.15
CA THR A 192 21.04 -11.41 23.56
C THR A 192 19.67 -11.18 22.92
N VAL A 193 19.36 -11.85 21.81
CA VAL A 193 18.07 -11.76 21.13
C VAL A 193 17.02 -12.56 21.90
N TYR A 194 16.06 -11.85 22.49
CA TYR A 194 14.94 -12.45 23.23
C TYR A 194 13.59 -12.27 22.52
N SER A 195 13.55 -11.53 21.40
CA SER A 195 12.31 -11.27 20.66
C SER A 195 12.47 -11.42 19.14
N MET A 196 11.42 -11.91 18.48
CA MET A 196 11.33 -12.04 17.03
C MET A 196 9.91 -11.68 16.57
N GLY A 197 9.81 -10.91 15.49
CA GLY A 197 8.56 -10.48 14.87
C GLY A 197 8.00 -11.49 13.88
N SER A 198 6.71 -11.34 13.55
CA SER A 198 6.06 -12.17 12.52
C SER A 198 6.82 -12.09 11.20
N LYS A 199 6.81 -13.17 10.41
CA LYS A 199 7.46 -13.22 9.09
C LYS A 199 8.95 -12.85 9.06
N ALA A 200 9.66 -12.84 10.20
CA ALA A 200 11.05 -12.38 10.29
C ALA A 200 11.98 -12.97 9.21
N PHE A 201 11.78 -14.22 8.80
CA PHE A 201 12.51 -14.93 7.74
C PHE A 201 11.62 -15.41 6.59
N CYS A 202 10.37 -14.94 6.50
CA CYS A 202 9.39 -15.39 5.51
C CYS A 202 9.96 -15.38 4.09
N CYS A 203 9.80 -16.46 3.33
CA CYS A 203 10.27 -16.62 1.97
C CYS A 203 11.78 -16.36 1.81
N SER A 204 12.62 -16.62 2.81
CA SER A 204 14.08 -16.51 2.68
C SER A 204 14.75 -17.83 2.25
N SER A 205 15.99 -17.75 1.77
CA SER A 205 16.82 -18.89 1.37
C SER A 205 17.63 -19.51 2.51
N VAL A 206 17.40 -19.10 3.76
CA VAL A 206 18.14 -19.62 4.93
C VAL A 206 18.03 -21.13 5.01
N SER A 207 19.18 -21.80 5.12
CA SER A 207 19.29 -23.27 5.16
C SER A 207 19.43 -23.81 6.57
N SER A 208 20.03 -23.04 7.47
CA SER A 208 19.97 -23.30 8.90
C SER A 208 19.92 -22.04 9.78
N VAL A 209 19.28 -22.19 10.95
CA VAL A 209 19.21 -21.15 11.98
C VAL A 209 19.23 -21.78 13.36
N ASN A 210 19.95 -21.20 14.32
CA ASN A 210 19.86 -21.58 15.73
C ASN A 210 19.00 -20.54 16.46
N ILE A 211 17.99 -21.00 17.19
CA ILE A 211 17.14 -20.13 17.99
C ILE A 211 17.89 -19.75 19.29
N PRO A 212 18.04 -18.45 19.60
CA PRO A 212 18.72 -17.96 20.81
C PRO A 212 18.10 -18.46 22.11
N GLN A 213 18.91 -18.75 23.14
CA GLN A 213 18.44 -19.36 24.41
C GLN A 213 17.35 -18.60 25.16
N HIS A 214 17.23 -17.29 24.93
CA HIS A 214 16.26 -16.39 25.55
C HIS A 214 15.07 -16.06 24.65
N LEU A 215 14.97 -16.66 23.46
CA LEU A 215 13.85 -16.52 22.56
C LEU A 215 12.82 -17.63 22.83
N TYR A 216 11.78 -17.27 23.56
CA TYR A 216 10.78 -18.25 24.03
C TYR A 216 9.69 -18.57 22.99
N VAL A 217 9.45 -17.67 22.03
CA VAL A 217 8.33 -17.78 21.08
C VAL A 217 8.83 -17.67 19.65
N ILE A 218 8.49 -18.67 18.83
CA ILE A 218 8.67 -18.60 17.37
C ILE A 218 7.36 -18.06 16.77
N PRO A 219 7.34 -16.83 16.23
CA PRO A 219 6.12 -16.11 15.86
C PRO A 219 5.48 -16.61 14.56
N LYS A 220 4.25 -16.14 14.31
CA LYS A 220 3.47 -16.54 13.13
C LYS A 220 4.29 -16.32 11.86
N GLN A 221 4.31 -17.34 11.00
CA GLN A 221 5.00 -17.29 9.71
C GLN A 221 6.49 -16.94 9.77
N ALA A 222 7.15 -17.05 10.93
CA ALA A 222 8.56 -16.67 11.12
C ALA A 222 9.47 -17.16 9.98
N PHE A 223 9.33 -18.41 9.57
CA PHE A 223 10.07 -19.06 8.48
C PHE A 223 9.12 -19.56 7.37
N TYR A 224 7.95 -18.93 7.19
CA TYR A 224 6.98 -19.37 6.18
C TYR A 224 7.62 -19.42 4.80
N LYS A 225 7.50 -20.54 4.09
CA LYS A 225 8.10 -20.78 2.77
C LYS A 225 9.61 -20.56 2.69
N CYS A 226 10.36 -20.78 3.78
CA CYS A 226 11.82 -20.93 3.70
C CYS A 226 12.16 -22.29 3.04
N THR A 227 12.11 -22.33 1.72
CA THR A 227 12.18 -23.58 0.94
C THR A 227 13.51 -24.32 1.02
N GLN A 228 14.55 -23.68 1.57
CA GLN A 228 15.88 -24.25 1.76
C GLN A 228 16.19 -24.59 3.23
N LEU A 229 15.31 -24.25 4.17
CA LEU A 229 15.56 -24.43 5.61
C LEU A 229 15.47 -25.92 5.98
N GLU A 230 16.62 -26.55 6.15
CA GLU A 230 16.73 -27.98 6.48
C GLU A 230 16.98 -28.23 7.97
N LYS A 231 17.56 -27.25 8.68
CA LYS A 231 17.98 -27.41 10.07
C LYS A 231 17.64 -26.20 10.93
N VAL A 232 16.91 -26.43 12.01
CA VAL A 232 16.65 -25.42 13.05
C VAL A 232 17.17 -25.92 14.40
N GLY A 233 18.05 -25.16 15.02
CA GLY A 233 18.53 -25.41 16.38
C GLY A 233 17.53 -24.90 17.40
N LEU A 234 16.67 -25.78 17.89
CA LEU A 234 15.70 -25.49 18.95
C LEU A 234 16.29 -25.81 20.32
N HIS A 235 15.84 -25.09 21.37
CA HIS A 235 16.25 -25.31 22.76
C HIS A 235 15.04 -25.51 23.67
N GLU A 236 15.28 -26.10 24.85
CA GLU A 236 14.21 -26.53 25.78
C GLU A 236 13.40 -25.38 26.40
N ASN A 237 13.85 -24.13 26.26
CA ASN A 237 13.12 -22.97 26.78
C ASN A 237 12.04 -22.47 25.81
N ILE A 238 11.95 -23.00 24.58
CA ILE A 238 10.91 -22.60 23.63
C ILE A 238 9.56 -23.04 24.18
N THR A 239 8.67 -22.07 24.38
CA THR A 239 7.34 -22.28 24.97
C THR A 239 6.23 -22.31 23.93
N ARG A 240 6.44 -21.72 22.75
CA ARG A 240 5.40 -21.60 21.71
C ARG A 240 5.95 -21.52 20.29
N ILE A 241 5.29 -22.22 19.36
CA ILE A 241 5.51 -22.10 17.92
C ILE A 241 4.16 -21.72 17.27
N ASP A 242 4.08 -20.51 16.73
CA ASP A 242 2.85 -19.93 16.18
C ASP A 242 2.50 -20.49 14.78
N PRO A 243 1.26 -20.28 14.30
CA PRO A 243 0.78 -20.87 13.06
C PRO A 243 1.67 -20.56 11.86
N GLU A 244 1.88 -21.56 11.01
CA GLU A 244 2.65 -21.46 9.77
C GLU A 244 4.12 -21.05 9.97
N ALA A 245 4.65 -21.02 11.20
CA ALA A 245 6.03 -20.63 11.49
C ALA A 245 7.05 -21.38 10.62
N PHE A 246 6.82 -22.65 10.31
CA PHE A 246 7.67 -23.45 9.41
C PHE A 246 6.89 -24.01 8.20
N SER A 247 5.72 -23.45 7.89
CA SER A 247 4.91 -23.97 6.77
C SER A 247 5.60 -23.70 5.44
N GLY A 248 5.83 -24.74 4.65
CA GLY A 248 6.57 -24.63 3.39
C GLY A 248 8.09 -24.77 3.53
N CYS A 249 8.60 -25.11 4.71
CA CYS A 249 10.01 -25.47 4.91
C CYS A 249 10.26 -26.98 4.68
N PRO A 250 11.46 -27.38 4.22
CA PRO A 250 11.92 -28.77 4.27
C PRO A 250 12.09 -29.29 5.69
N PHE A 251 12.45 -28.42 6.63
CA PHE A 251 12.62 -28.72 8.04
C PHE A 251 11.33 -29.31 8.62
N ARG A 252 11.48 -30.45 9.29
CA ARG A 252 10.42 -31.09 10.05
C ARG A 252 10.73 -30.92 11.53
N LEU A 253 9.78 -30.37 12.26
CA LEU A 253 9.80 -30.36 13.71
C LEU A 253 9.87 -31.81 14.21
N SER A 254 10.62 -32.06 15.30
CA SER A 254 10.52 -33.35 15.96
C SER A 254 9.16 -33.47 16.66
N GLU A 255 8.74 -34.69 16.98
CA GLU A 255 7.48 -34.96 17.70
C GLU A 255 7.38 -34.13 19.00
N GLU A 256 8.50 -33.89 19.69
CA GLU A 256 8.63 -33.03 20.88
C GLU A 256 8.29 -31.54 20.64
N TYR A 257 8.59 -31.01 19.45
CA TYR A 257 8.33 -29.60 19.10
C TYR A 257 7.11 -29.43 18.19
N GLU A 258 6.64 -30.48 17.49
CA GLU A 258 5.36 -30.47 16.76
C GLU A 258 4.19 -30.22 17.74
N GLU A 259 4.33 -30.68 18.97
CA GLU A 259 3.48 -30.38 20.11
C GLU A 259 3.41 -28.89 20.49
N LEU A 260 4.43 -28.10 20.17
CA LEU A 260 4.42 -26.66 20.42
C LEU A 260 3.74 -25.86 19.29
N LEU A 261 3.44 -26.51 18.14
CA LEU A 261 2.58 -25.92 17.11
C LEU A 261 1.18 -25.72 17.70
N PHE A 262 0.73 -24.47 17.74
CA PHE A 262 -0.54 -24.09 18.37
C PHE A 262 -0.62 -24.32 19.90
N GLY A 263 0.52 -24.52 20.57
CA GLY A 263 0.57 -24.76 22.01
C GLY A 263 -0.03 -26.09 22.46
N VAL A 264 -0.47 -26.97 21.57
CA VAL A 264 -1.12 -28.23 21.96
C VAL A 264 -0.08 -29.33 22.20
N GLY A 265 0.72 -29.16 23.26
CA GLY A 265 1.72 -30.15 23.63
C GLY A 265 1.15 -31.24 24.53
N SER A 266 0.96 -32.43 23.97
CA SER A 266 0.77 -33.67 24.74
C SER A 266 2.07 -34.08 25.42
N SER A 267 2.43 -33.41 26.53
CA SER A 267 3.59 -33.77 27.33
C SER A 267 3.69 -35.28 27.55
N GLN A 268 4.91 -35.82 27.45
CA GLN A 268 5.20 -37.13 28.01
C GLN A 268 4.94 -37.10 29.51
N ASP A 269 3.75 -37.59 29.86
CA ASP A 269 3.38 -38.36 31.03
C ASP A 269 4.13 -38.01 32.32
N THR A 270 3.67 -36.95 32.98
CA THR A 270 3.09 -37.20 34.31
C THR A 270 1.74 -36.49 34.38
N ASP A 271 0.70 -37.18 33.93
CA ASP A 271 -0.69 -36.80 34.14
C ASP A 271 -0.97 -36.83 35.66
N GLN A 272 -0.49 -35.82 36.41
CA GLN A 272 -0.77 -35.72 37.85
C GLN A 272 -2.17 -35.15 38.01
N THR A 273 -3.16 -36.04 37.97
CA THR A 273 -4.53 -35.68 38.33
C THR A 273 -4.57 -35.32 39.82
N GLY A 274 -4.64 -34.02 40.13
CA GLY A 274 -4.93 -33.52 41.48
C GLY A 274 -6.43 -33.27 41.65
N THR A 275 -6.96 -33.59 42.83
CA THR A 275 -8.29 -33.13 43.25
C THR A 275 -8.12 -32.11 44.38
N ALA A 276 -8.17 -30.83 44.06
CA ALA A 276 -8.57 -29.81 45.02
C ALA A 276 -10.05 -29.53 44.77
N ASP A 277 -10.90 -29.63 45.80
CA ASP A 277 -12.29 -29.14 45.80
C ASP A 277 -13.17 -29.53 44.58
N ASN A 278 -13.20 -30.82 44.22
CA ASN A 278 -13.98 -31.38 43.09
C ASN A 278 -13.51 -30.97 41.68
N TRP A 279 -12.28 -30.47 41.54
CA TRP A 279 -11.70 -30.11 40.25
C TRP A 279 -10.87 -31.30 39.69
N ARG A 280 -10.90 -31.53 38.38
CA ARG A 280 -9.91 -32.39 37.69
C ARG A 280 -9.13 -31.52 36.71
N TYR A 281 -7.84 -31.45 36.93
CA TYR A 281 -6.90 -30.73 36.09
C TYR A 281 -5.92 -31.69 35.45
N ALA A 282 -5.58 -31.42 34.19
CA ALA A 282 -4.30 -31.80 33.63
C ALA A 282 -3.45 -30.52 33.60
N PHE A 283 -2.20 -30.60 34.03
CA PHE A 283 -1.27 -29.48 33.96
C PHE A 283 0.10 -30.00 33.53
N ASN A 284 0.80 -29.20 32.74
CA ASN A 284 2.17 -29.46 32.34
C ASN A 284 3.09 -28.53 33.15
N ASN A 285 4.11 -29.11 33.78
CA ASN A 285 5.17 -28.33 34.42
C ASN A 285 6.18 -27.88 33.36
N ILE A 286 6.48 -26.59 33.31
CA ILE A 286 7.55 -26.08 32.43
C ILE A 286 8.87 -26.48 33.09
N LYS A 287 9.63 -27.38 32.46
CA LYS A 287 10.86 -27.96 33.02
C LYS A 287 11.86 -26.83 33.36
N GLY A 288 12.25 -26.74 34.64
CA GLY A 288 13.15 -25.67 35.13
C GLY A 288 12.45 -24.38 35.57
N SER A 289 11.12 -24.29 35.48
CA SER A 289 10.33 -23.12 35.87
C SER A 289 9.47 -23.39 37.11
N SER A 290 9.09 -22.32 37.81
CA SER A 290 8.05 -22.33 38.84
C SER A 290 6.63 -22.16 38.27
N CYS A 291 6.49 -22.10 36.94
CA CYS A 291 5.22 -21.87 36.24
C CYS A 291 4.63 -23.17 35.65
N MET A 292 3.30 -23.27 35.59
CA MET A 292 2.61 -24.38 34.91
C MET A 292 1.60 -23.90 33.87
N ILE A 293 1.29 -24.80 32.93
CA ILE A 293 0.20 -24.64 31.94
C ILE A 293 -0.98 -25.51 32.36
N LEU A 294 -2.15 -24.91 32.54
CA LEU A 294 -3.39 -25.65 32.77
C LEU A 294 -3.94 -26.16 31.43
N THR A 295 -4.01 -27.47 31.21
CA THR A 295 -4.36 -28.08 29.90
C THR A 295 -5.76 -28.68 29.82
N LYS A 296 -6.47 -28.83 30.94
CA LYS A 296 -7.87 -29.31 30.96
C LYS A 296 -8.61 -28.95 32.23
N TYR A 297 -9.87 -28.51 32.09
CA TYR A 297 -10.82 -28.37 33.20
C TYR A 297 -12.04 -29.25 32.97
N THR A 298 -12.39 -30.12 33.92
CA THR A 298 -13.63 -30.92 33.84
C THR A 298 -14.60 -30.67 35.00
N GLY A 299 -14.51 -29.51 35.64
CA GLY A 299 -15.46 -29.14 36.68
C GLY A 299 -16.85 -28.82 36.11
N LYS A 300 -17.82 -28.57 37.01
CA LYS A 300 -19.22 -28.31 36.65
C LYS A 300 -19.69 -26.91 37.08
N ALA A 301 -18.76 -26.04 37.45
CA ALA A 301 -19.11 -24.67 37.81
C ALA A 301 -19.62 -23.94 36.58
N THR A 302 -20.62 -23.08 36.77
CA THR A 302 -21.11 -22.19 35.72
C THR A 302 -20.21 -20.96 35.63
N ASP A 303 -19.86 -20.36 36.78
CA ASP A 303 -18.85 -19.31 36.92
C ASP A 303 -17.49 -19.93 37.29
N LEU A 304 -16.57 -19.93 36.33
CA LEU A 304 -15.24 -20.51 36.46
C LEU A 304 -14.21 -19.41 36.68
N VAL A 305 -13.54 -19.44 37.83
CA VAL A 305 -12.33 -18.63 38.08
C VAL A 305 -11.11 -19.52 37.93
N LEU A 306 -10.21 -19.17 37.01
CA LEU A 306 -8.97 -19.92 36.84
C LEU A 306 -8.06 -19.71 38.07
N PRO A 307 -7.37 -20.77 38.54
CA PRO A 307 -6.48 -20.66 39.68
C PRO A 307 -5.22 -19.85 39.33
N THR A 308 -4.76 -19.01 40.25
CA THR A 308 -3.48 -18.28 40.13
C THR A 308 -2.27 -19.17 40.44
N THR A 309 -2.48 -20.22 41.26
CA THR A 309 -1.45 -21.19 41.62
C THR A 309 -1.99 -22.62 41.63
N LEU A 310 -1.16 -23.59 41.25
CA LEU A 310 -1.40 -25.03 41.44
C LEU A 310 -0.13 -25.65 42.04
N ASN A 311 -0.24 -26.55 43.02
CA ASN A 311 0.93 -27.21 43.64
C ASN A 311 2.06 -26.25 44.12
N ASN A 312 1.71 -25.05 44.60
CA ASN A 312 2.63 -23.97 44.99
C ASN A 312 3.43 -23.33 43.83
N SER A 313 3.06 -23.61 42.59
CA SER A 313 3.59 -23.01 41.37
C SER A 313 2.58 -22.04 40.78
N GLU A 314 3.04 -20.96 40.15
CA GLU A 314 2.19 -19.97 39.49
C GLU A 314 1.64 -20.53 38.18
N VAL A 315 0.41 -20.16 37.82
CA VAL A 315 -0.18 -20.55 36.52
C VAL A 315 0.08 -19.43 35.53
N TYR A 316 0.95 -19.69 34.54
CA TYR A 316 1.36 -18.71 33.55
C TYR A 316 0.44 -18.68 32.33
N GLY A 317 -0.03 -19.85 31.90
CA GLY A 317 -0.84 -20.01 30.70
C GLY A 317 -1.90 -21.09 30.86
N CYS A 318 -2.92 -21.03 30.02
CA CYS A 318 -4.01 -21.98 30.06
C CYS A 318 -4.46 -22.39 28.65
N ILE A 319 -4.50 -23.69 28.41
CA ILE A 319 -5.18 -24.31 27.29
C ILE A 319 -6.38 -25.04 27.87
N ILE A 320 -7.58 -24.53 27.64
CA ILE A 320 -8.77 -25.02 28.34
C ILE A 320 -9.83 -25.52 27.37
N ASP A 321 -10.22 -26.78 27.57
CA ASP A 321 -11.51 -27.28 27.11
C ASP A 321 -12.57 -26.87 28.15
N LEU A 322 -13.35 -25.84 27.84
CA LEU A 322 -14.48 -25.47 28.70
C LEU A 322 -15.63 -26.46 28.54
N PRO A 323 -16.24 -26.95 29.63
CA PRO A 323 -17.47 -27.71 29.56
C PRO A 323 -18.67 -26.80 29.25
N ASP A 324 -19.67 -27.33 28.53
CA ASP A 324 -20.88 -26.60 28.08
C ASP A 324 -21.76 -26.03 29.21
N CYS A 325 -21.39 -26.22 30.47
CA CYS A 325 -22.07 -25.61 31.62
C CYS A 325 -21.46 -24.27 32.04
N VAL A 326 -20.26 -23.91 31.56
CA VAL A 326 -19.58 -22.67 31.94
C VAL A 326 -20.22 -21.49 31.21
N ASP A 327 -20.82 -20.57 31.96
CA ASP A 327 -21.44 -19.35 31.46
C ASP A 327 -20.55 -18.11 31.67
N SER A 328 -19.66 -18.14 32.67
CA SER A 328 -18.70 -17.10 32.95
C SER A 328 -17.29 -17.65 33.20
N LEU A 329 -16.29 -16.97 32.66
CA LEU A 329 -14.87 -17.28 32.86
C LEU A 329 -14.14 -16.06 33.38
N THR A 330 -13.50 -16.19 34.55
CA THR A 330 -12.55 -15.21 35.08
C THR A 330 -11.12 -15.71 34.95
N VAL A 331 -10.32 -14.99 34.16
CA VAL A 331 -8.88 -15.16 34.00
C VAL A 331 -8.18 -14.18 34.95
N PRO A 332 -7.39 -14.64 35.93
CA PRO A 332 -6.65 -13.78 36.84
C PRO A 332 -5.35 -13.22 36.20
N ASP A 333 -4.76 -12.23 36.87
CA ASP A 333 -3.59 -11.43 36.43
C ASP A 333 -2.30 -12.22 36.28
N THR A 334 -2.17 -13.35 36.97
CA THR A 334 -1.03 -14.25 36.82
C THR A 334 -1.01 -14.97 35.46
N ILE A 335 -2.17 -15.10 34.79
CA ILE A 335 -2.28 -15.82 33.52
C ILE A 335 -2.07 -14.84 32.36
N ARG A 336 -1.02 -15.07 31.58
CA ARG A 336 -0.57 -14.20 30.48
C ARG A 336 -1.02 -14.70 29.10
N GLU A 337 -1.40 -15.97 29.00
CA GLU A 337 -1.90 -16.57 27.76
C GLU A 337 -3.09 -17.50 28.03
N ILE A 338 -4.17 -17.34 27.27
CA ILE A 338 -5.33 -18.23 27.30
C ILE A 338 -5.73 -18.68 25.90
N ASN A 339 -5.75 -19.99 25.70
CA ASN A 339 -6.22 -20.63 24.48
C ASN A 339 -7.37 -21.57 24.81
N VAL A 340 -8.53 -21.39 24.18
CA VAL A 340 -9.67 -22.29 24.35
C VAL A 340 -9.63 -23.31 23.21
N SER A 341 -9.15 -24.52 23.49
CA SER A 341 -8.87 -25.57 22.48
C SER A 341 -10.12 -26.11 21.77
N LYS A 342 -11.30 -25.96 22.38
CA LYS A 342 -12.59 -26.37 21.80
C LYS A 342 -13.65 -25.29 21.97
N LEU A 343 -13.87 -24.51 20.90
CA LEU A 343 -14.80 -23.37 20.87
C LEU A 343 -16.16 -23.68 20.23
N SER A 344 -16.30 -24.82 19.55
CA SER A 344 -17.52 -25.16 18.83
C SER A 344 -18.62 -25.64 19.80
N ASP A 345 -19.53 -24.72 20.12
CA ASP A 345 -20.83 -24.84 20.83
C ASP A 345 -21.01 -24.28 22.26
N GLN A 346 -19.97 -23.70 22.86
CA GLN A 346 -19.95 -23.29 24.27
C GLN A 346 -21.00 -22.25 24.70
N SER A 347 -21.45 -22.34 25.97
CA SER A 347 -22.39 -21.42 26.65
C SER A 347 -21.72 -20.19 27.27
N LEU A 348 -20.43 -19.96 27.04
CA LEU A 348 -19.70 -18.87 27.66
C LEU A 348 -20.28 -17.53 27.18
N LYS A 349 -20.90 -16.80 28.10
CA LYS A 349 -21.51 -15.49 27.87
C LYS A 349 -20.65 -14.36 28.39
N LYS A 350 -19.95 -14.56 29.50
CA LYS A 350 -19.19 -13.50 30.17
C LYS A 350 -17.73 -13.88 30.35
N LEU A 351 -16.84 -13.05 29.84
CA LEU A 351 -15.40 -13.17 30.03
C LEU A 351 -14.91 -12.02 30.92
N ILE A 352 -14.18 -12.34 31.98
CA ILE A 352 -13.50 -11.37 32.84
C ILE A 352 -12.01 -11.67 32.76
N MET A 353 -11.22 -10.71 32.31
CA MET A 353 -9.77 -10.81 32.24
C MET A 353 -9.16 -9.76 33.15
N LYS A 354 -8.50 -10.22 34.20
CA LYS A 354 -7.64 -9.40 35.03
C LYS A 354 -6.25 -9.68 34.51
N GLY A 355 -5.58 -8.72 33.90
CA GLY A 355 -4.21 -8.85 33.44
C GLY A 355 -3.21 -8.40 34.49
N GLY A 356 -1.97 -8.85 34.32
CA GLY A 356 -0.78 -8.32 34.99
C GLY A 356 0.09 -7.52 34.01
N ASP A 357 1.34 -7.25 34.40
CA ASP A 357 2.24 -6.30 33.71
C ASP A 357 2.44 -6.56 32.20
N THR A 358 2.40 -7.82 31.73
CA THR A 358 2.75 -8.17 30.34
C THR A 358 1.58 -8.38 29.36
N GLY A 359 0.36 -7.99 29.74
CA GLY A 359 -0.87 -8.20 28.94
C GLY A 359 -1.35 -9.66 28.92
N ILE A 360 -2.58 -9.88 28.42
CA ILE A 360 -3.14 -11.24 28.22
C ILE A 360 -3.45 -11.43 26.74
N SER A 361 -2.85 -12.46 26.15
CA SER A 361 -3.23 -12.93 24.82
C SER A 361 -4.32 -14.01 24.93
N GLY A 362 -5.38 -13.89 24.13
CA GLY A 362 -6.53 -14.78 24.16
C GLY A 362 -6.98 -15.22 22.77
N ARG A 363 -7.43 -16.47 22.62
CA ARG A 363 -8.16 -16.92 21.42
C ARG A 363 -9.60 -17.27 21.76
N PHE A 364 -10.50 -16.30 21.60
CA PHE A 364 -11.95 -16.46 21.75
C PHE A 364 -12.70 -16.37 20.42
N ALA A 365 -11.98 -16.40 19.29
CA ALA A 365 -12.58 -16.26 17.98
C ALA A 365 -13.73 -17.26 17.73
N GLY A 366 -14.87 -16.78 17.25
CA GLY A 366 -16.07 -17.58 17.02
C GLY A 366 -16.81 -18.00 18.29
N SER A 367 -16.40 -17.53 19.47
CA SER A 367 -17.11 -17.81 20.72
C SER A 367 -18.48 -17.13 20.78
N LYS A 368 -19.33 -17.62 21.68
CA LYS A 368 -20.67 -17.08 21.95
C LYS A 368 -20.67 -16.05 23.10
N ILE A 369 -19.50 -15.47 23.42
CA ILE A 369 -19.36 -14.44 24.46
C ILE A 369 -20.28 -13.26 24.09
N GLU A 370 -20.98 -12.75 25.10
CA GLU A 370 -21.89 -11.60 25.04
C GLU A 370 -21.24 -10.35 25.67
N GLU A 371 -20.42 -10.52 26.71
CA GLU A 371 -19.76 -9.42 27.44
C GLU A 371 -18.31 -9.80 27.77
N ALA A 372 -17.37 -8.88 27.52
CA ALA A 372 -15.98 -9.00 27.98
C ALA A 372 -15.59 -7.80 28.86
N VAL A 373 -15.04 -8.09 30.05
CA VAL A 373 -14.52 -7.08 30.99
C VAL A 373 -13.03 -7.31 31.18
N ILE A 374 -12.21 -6.30 30.91
CA ILE A 374 -10.75 -6.42 30.89
C ILE A 374 -10.14 -5.34 31.83
N SER A 375 -9.21 -5.70 32.70
CA SER A 375 -8.66 -4.82 33.78
C SER A 375 -7.24 -5.21 34.20
N GLY A 376 -6.48 -4.36 34.90
CA GLY A 376 -5.28 -4.75 35.69
C GLY A 376 -3.87 -4.38 35.19
N PHE A 377 -3.67 -3.47 34.24
CA PHE A 377 -2.35 -3.27 33.60
C PHE A 377 -1.50 -2.15 34.22
N SER A 378 -0.16 -2.33 34.25
CA SER A 378 0.83 -1.40 34.80
C SER A 378 1.91 -1.03 33.78
N VAL A 379 2.50 0.16 34.01
CA VAL A 379 3.19 1.07 33.08
C VAL A 379 4.57 0.57 32.59
N ASP A 380 5.07 -0.54 33.13
CA ASP A 380 6.48 -0.90 33.01
C ASP A 380 6.82 -1.83 31.81
N SER A 381 5.85 -2.29 31.01
CA SER A 381 6.07 -3.31 29.96
C SER A 381 5.51 -3.04 28.56
N GLY A 382 5.15 -1.80 28.23
CA GLY A 382 4.97 -1.38 26.82
C GLY A 382 3.56 -1.44 26.24
N GLY A 383 2.54 -1.07 27.01
CA GLY A 383 1.19 -0.84 26.51
C GLY A 383 0.31 -2.09 26.50
N PHE A 384 -0.93 -1.96 26.97
CA PHE A 384 -1.94 -3.00 26.77
C PHE A 384 -2.34 -3.10 25.29
N GLU A 385 -2.39 -4.33 24.79
CA GLU A 385 -2.73 -4.67 23.42
C GLU A 385 -3.85 -5.71 23.38
N VAL A 386 -4.95 -5.40 22.69
CA VAL A 386 -5.92 -6.43 22.29
C VAL A 386 -5.28 -7.26 21.19
N SER A 387 -4.98 -8.52 21.48
CA SER A 387 -4.26 -9.40 20.55
C SER A 387 -5.02 -9.63 19.24
N ALA A 388 -4.26 -9.94 18.19
CA ALA A 388 -4.82 -10.17 16.87
C ALA A 388 -5.84 -11.32 16.89
N ASN A 389 -6.98 -11.13 16.23
CA ASN A 389 -8.09 -12.10 16.16
C ASN A 389 -8.72 -12.53 17.49
N MET A 390 -8.45 -11.83 18.60
CA MET A 390 -8.86 -12.27 19.94
C MET A 390 -10.36 -12.60 20.03
N PHE A 391 -11.22 -11.74 19.48
CA PHE A 391 -12.67 -11.88 19.47
C PHE A 391 -13.26 -12.01 18.06
N LYS A 392 -12.45 -12.23 17.03
CA LYS A 392 -12.93 -12.36 15.64
C LYS A 392 -14.12 -13.33 15.53
N ASN A 393 -15.17 -12.99 14.78
CA ASN A 393 -16.40 -13.78 14.63
C ASN A 393 -17.19 -14.03 15.93
N CYS A 394 -16.95 -13.28 17.02
CA CYS A 394 -17.79 -13.35 18.22
C CYS A 394 -19.12 -12.63 17.98
N SER A 395 -19.97 -13.22 17.15
CA SER A 395 -21.23 -12.64 16.66
C SER A 395 -22.26 -12.27 17.75
N ARG A 396 -22.05 -12.70 19.00
CA ARG A 396 -22.90 -12.35 20.15
C ARG A 396 -22.29 -11.30 21.07
N LEU A 397 -21.01 -10.94 20.89
CA LEU A 397 -20.32 -9.99 21.74
C LEU A 397 -20.97 -8.62 21.58
N GLN A 398 -21.46 -8.04 22.66
CA GLN A 398 -22.20 -6.77 22.67
C GLN A 398 -21.34 -5.63 23.17
N THR A 399 -20.57 -5.87 24.22
CA THR A 399 -19.75 -4.86 24.89
C THR A 399 -18.39 -5.42 25.28
N VAL A 400 -17.39 -4.54 25.21
CA VAL A 400 -16.06 -4.78 25.74
C VAL A 400 -15.67 -3.58 26.58
N THR A 401 -15.41 -3.80 27.87
CA THR A 401 -15.12 -2.71 28.81
C THR A 401 -13.72 -2.86 29.38
N TYR A 402 -12.92 -1.80 29.28
CA TYR A 402 -11.57 -1.72 29.85
C TYR A 402 -11.57 -0.82 31.09
N ILE A 403 -11.24 -1.37 32.27
CA ILE A 403 -11.42 -0.68 33.56
C ILE A 403 -10.16 0.10 34.01
N SER A 404 -8.98 -0.25 33.49
CA SER A 404 -7.71 0.39 33.82
C SER A 404 -6.70 0.09 32.71
N GLY A 405 -5.89 1.06 32.28
CA GLY A 405 -4.88 0.85 31.24
C GLY A 405 -3.97 2.05 31.05
N ASP A 406 -3.09 1.98 30.05
CA ASP A 406 -2.13 3.05 29.73
C ASP A 406 -2.79 4.21 28.96
N SER A 407 -2.03 5.31 28.79
CA SER A 407 -2.44 6.43 27.96
C SER A 407 -2.58 6.07 26.48
N ASP A 408 -1.84 5.05 26.02
CA ASP A 408 -1.82 4.59 24.63
C ASP A 408 -2.43 3.18 24.52
N PHE A 409 -3.53 3.08 23.79
CA PHE A 409 -4.32 1.84 23.68
C PHE A 409 -4.13 1.19 22.32
N ARG A 410 -3.76 -0.09 22.26
CA ARG A 410 -3.50 -0.80 21.00
C ARG A 410 -4.53 -1.91 20.73
N ILE A 411 -5.05 -1.95 19.52
CA ILE A 411 -5.95 -3.00 19.04
C ILE A 411 -5.36 -3.63 17.79
N GLN A 412 -5.01 -4.91 17.85
CA GLN A 412 -4.36 -5.59 16.76
C GLN A 412 -5.28 -6.05 15.64
N ASN A 413 -4.64 -6.56 14.59
CA ASN A 413 -5.25 -7.05 13.38
C ASN A 413 -6.47 -7.94 13.66
N SER A 414 -7.61 -7.52 13.12
CA SER A 414 -8.86 -8.29 13.14
C SER A 414 -9.36 -8.67 14.55
N ALA A 415 -8.96 -7.94 15.60
CA ALA A 415 -9.30 -8.28 16.99
C ALA A 415 -10.80 -8.51 17.21
N PHE A 416 -11.67 -7.71 16.58
CA PHE A 416 -13.13 -7.76 16.67
C PHE A 416 -13.82 -7.95 15.31
N MET A 417 -13.09 -8.33 14.25
CA MET A 417 -13.68 -8.54 12.93
C MET A 417 -14.91 -9.45 13.01
N ASP A 418 -16.01 -9.08 12.34
CA ASP A 418 -17.28 -9.80 12.31
C ASP A 418 -17.95 -10.02 13.69
N CYS A 419 -17.63 -9.19 14.69
CA CYS A 419 -18.41 -9.09 15.93
C CYS A 419 -19.71 -8.31 15.68
N THR A 420 -20.63 -8.89 14.91
CA THR A 420 -21.83 -8.22 14.38
C THR A 420 -22.80 -7.69 15.44
N SER A 421 -22.74 -8.16 16.69
CA SER A 421 -23.53 -7.62 17.82
C SER A 421 -22.81 -6.55 18.63
N LEU A 422 -21.52 -6.28 18.37
CA LEU A 422 -20.71 -5.37 19.17
C LEU A 422 -21.21 -3.94 18.96
N SER A 423 -21.69 -3.31 20.02
CA SER A 423 -22.29 -1.98 19.98
C SER A 423 -21.46 -0.91 20.69
N ALA A 424 -20.54 -1.32 21.58
CA ALA A 424 -19.68 -0.39 22.32
C ALA A 424 -18.35 -1.04 22.72
N VAL A 425 -17.31 -0.22 22.73
CA VAL A 425 -16.01 -0.51 23.32
C VAL A 425 -15.66 0.64 24.25
N ASP A 426 -15.65 0.38 25.54
CA ASP A 426 -15.40 1.39 26.57
C ASP A 426 -13.91 1.35 26.93
N LEU A 427 -13.20 2.46 26.70
CA LEU A 427 -11.77 2.58 26.97
C LEU A 427 -11.52 3.02 28.42
N PRO A 428 -10.29 2.84 28.96
CA PRO A 428 -9.93 3.38 30.26
C PRO A 428 -9.99 4.92 30.30
N ASP A 429 -10.41 5.50 31.43
CA ASP A 429 -10.59 6.96 31.62
C ASP A 429 -9.34 7.82 31.31
N ASN A 430 -8.15 7.25 31.38
CA ASN A 430 -6.88 7.93 31.16
C ASN A 430 -6.30 7.76 29.73
N CYS A 431 -7.01 7.06 28.85
CA CYS A 431 -6.59 6.88 27.47
C CYS A 431 -6.59 8.22 26.72
N THR A 432 -5.45 8.56 26.11
CA THR A 432 -5.28 9.78 25.30
C THR A 432 -5.13 9.47 23.83
N SER A 433 -4.63 8.28 23.47
CA SER A 433 -4.44 7.88 22.09
C SER A 433 -4.79 6.40 21.85
N ALA A 434 -5.18 6.08 20.62
CA ALA A 434 -5.42 4.70 20.19
C ALA A 434 -4.75 4.37 18.85
N ASP A 435 -4.19 3.17 18.76
CA ASP A 435 -3.60 2.57 17.57
C ASP A 435 -4.40 1.31 17.19
N ILE A 436 -5.13 1.39 16.09
CA ILE A 436 -6.12 0.40 15.67
C ILE A 436 -5.69 -0.20 14.34
N ARG A 437 -5.27 -1.46 14.39
CA ARG A 437 -4.63 -2.16 13.27
C ARG A 437 -5.65 -2.72 12.26
N MET A 438 -5.12 -3.31 11.20
CA MET A 438 -5.89 -3.70 10.02
C MET A 438 -7.13 -4.56 10.36
N ASN A 439 -8.27 -4.17 9.81
CA ASN A 439 -9.57 -4.82 9.97
C ASN A 439 -10.07 -5.00 11.42
N ALA A 440 -9.56 -4.25 12.40
CA ALA A 440 -9.85 -4.48 13.83
C ALA A 440 -11.35 -4.61 14.15
N PHE A 441 -12.19 -3.77 13.55
CA PHE A 441 -13.65 -3.74 13.71
C PHE A 441 -14.41 -3.95 12.38
N ASP A 442 -13.75 -4.51 11.37
CA ASP A 442 -14.39 -4.78 10.06
C ASP A 442 -15.63 -5.68 10.25
N GLY A 443 -16.78 -5.27 9.72
CA GLY A 443 -18.04 -6.01 9.86
C GLY A 443 -18.73 -5.91 11.22
N CYS A 444 -18.31 -5.04 12.13
CA CYS A 444 -19.01 -4.75 13.39
C CYS A 444 -20.29 -3.92 13.15
N THR A 445 -21.30 -4.53 12.51
CA THR A 445 -22.51 -3.85 12.03
C THR A 445 -23.39 -3.21 13.12
N SER A 446 -23.25 -3.61 14.39
CA SER A 446 -24.01 -3.00 15.50
C SER A 446 -23.31 -1.81 16.14
N LEU A 447 -22.06 -1.50 15.75
CA LEU A 447 -21.28 -0.38 16.26
C LEU A 447 -21.74 0.91 15.57
N LYS A 448 -22.59 1.68 16.24
CA LYS A 448 -23.28 2.86 15.66
C LYS A 448 -22.58 4.19 15.92
N GLU A 449 -21.72 4.22 16.92
CA GLU A 449 -20.94 5.39 17.32
C GLU A 449 -19.51 4.96 17.64
N LEU A 450 -18.57 5.91 17.58
CA LEU A 450 -17.17 5.68 17.93
C LEU A 450 -16.95 5.53 19.44
N GLY A 451 -17.95 5.84 20.27
CA GLY A 451 -17.83 5.77 21.72
C GLY A 451 -16.65 6.60 22.23
N ASP A 452 -15.78 5.98 23.02
CA ASP A 452 -14.61 6.65 23.60
C ASP A 452 -13.53 6.99 22.57
N PHE A 453 -13.43 6.27 21.44
CA PHE A 453 -12.45 6.59 20.39
C PHE A 453 -12.64 8.01 19.83
N GLY A 454 -13.88 8.49 19.77
CA GLY A 454 -14.19 9.85 19.31
C GLY A 454 -13.78 10.96 20.28
N LYS A 455 -13.37 10.62 21.51
CA LYS A 455 -12.97 11.57 22.56
C LYS A 455 -11.45 11.67 22.73
N LEU A 456 -10.69 10.82 22.04
CA LEU A 456 -9.24 10.74 22.17
C LEU A 456 -8.55 11.93 21.51
N PHE A 457 -7.35 12.27 21.98
CA PHE A 457 -6.55 13.34 21.39
C PHE A 457 -6.00 12.96 20.02
N SER A 458 -5.67 11.69 19.81
CA SER A 458 -5.23 11.17 18.51
C SER A 458 -5.63 9.71 18.32
N VAL A 459 -6.02 9.37 17.10
CA VAL A 459 -6.32 7.98 16.72
C VAL A 459 -5.61 7.67 15.41
N TYR A 460 -4.84 6.58 15.41
CA TYR A 460 -4.27 6.00 14.21
C TYR A 460 -5.05 4.74 13.85
N THR A 461 -5.41 4.62 12.57
CA THR A 461 -6.02 3.40 12.05
C THR A 461 -5.27 2.90 10.82
N GLU A 462 -5.10 1.60 10.70
CA GLU A 462 -4.65 0.96 9.46
C GLU A 462 -5.83 0.65 8.54
N SER A 463 -5.57 -0.13 7.48
CA SER A 463 -6.57 -0.39 6.45
C SER A 463 -7.80 -1.10 7.00
N ARG A 464 -8.99 -0.64 6.56
CA ARG A 464 -10.30 -1.24 6.89
C ARG A 464 -10.61 -1.37 8.39
N ALA A 465 -9.96 -0.60 9.26
CA ALA A 465 -10.12 -0.73 10.71
C ALA A 465 -11.57 -0.69 11.21
N PHE A 466 -12.45 0.10 10.57
CA PHE A 466 -13.88 0.24 10.85
C PHE A 466 -14.74 0.03 9.59
N ALA A 467 -14.26 -0.73 8.62
CA ALA A 467 -15.03 -1.01 7.40
C ALA A 467 -16.31 -1.77 7.73
N GLU A 468 -17.38 -1.50 6.98
CA GLU A 468 -18.67 -2.20 7.09
C GLU A 468 -19.28 -2.16 8.52
N THR A 469 -18.95 -1.13 9.29
CA THR A 469 -19.57 -0.85 10.60
C THR A 469 -20.92 -0.15 10.45
N GLY A 470 -21.70 -0.14 11.53
CA GLY A 470 -23.01 0.53 11.60
C GLY A 470 -22.94 2.02 11.94
N LEU A 471 -21.77 2.65 11.82
CA LEU A 471 -21.54 4.04 12.22
C LEU A 471 -22.51 5.00 11.52
N GLN A 472 -23.13 5.91 12.26
CA GLN A 472 -24.18 6.80 11.72
C GLN A 472 -23.70 8.23 11.44
N SER A 473 -23.03 8.85 12.41
CA SER A 473 -22.56 10.24 12.36
C SER A 473 -21.21 10.42 13.07
N PRO A 474 -20.11 9.76 12.62
CA PRO A 474 -18.83 9.86 13.32
C PRO A 474 -18.24 11.27 13.22
N VAL A 475 -17.61 11.72 14.31
CA VAL A 475 -16.79 12.93 14.37
C VAL A 475 -15.34 12.51 14.56
N LEU A 476 -14.47 12.86 13.61
CA LEU A 476 -13.06 12.51 13.58
C LEU A 476 -12.21 13.74 13.90
N GLU A 477 -11.69 13.80 15.13
CA GLU A 477 -10.79 14.85 15.63
C GLU A 477 -9.33 14.38 15.65
N ASN A 478 -8.46 14.93 14.81
CA ASN A 478 -7.04 14.58 14.74
C ASN A 478 -6.76 13.09 14.41
N TRP A 479 -7.59 12.50 13.54
CA TRP A 479 -7.44 11.11 13.11
C TRP A 479 -6.39 10.98 12.00
N LYS A 480 -5.63 9.90 12.04
CA LYS A 480 -4.86 9.37 10.90
C LYS A 480 -5.55 8.10 10.42
N ALA A 481 -6.53 8.26 9.53
CA ALA A 481 -7.34 7.17 9.02
C ALA A 481 -6.64 6.45 7.86
N GLY A 482 -6.49 5.13 7.96
CA GLY A 482 -5.86 4.31 6.93
C GLY A 482 -6.74 4.14 5.67
N ALA A 483 -6.19 3.47 4.66
CA ALA A 483 -6.92 3.19 3.42
C ALA A 483 -8.17 2.33 3.69
N TYR A 484 -9.32 2.68 3.11
CA TYR A 484 -10.59 1.98 3.32
C TYR A 484 -11.08 1.91 4.78
N ALA A 485 -10.52 2.73 5.70
CA ALA A 485 -10.76 2.62 7.14
C ALA A 485 -12.25 2.58 7.54
N PHE A 486 -13.12 3.28 6.82
CA PHE A 486 -14.58 3.36 7.03
C PHE A 486 -15.36 2.94 5.78
N SER A 487 -14.77 2.13 4.90
CA SER A 487 -15.40 1.77 3.63
C SER A 487 -16.66 0.92 3.87
N GLY A 488 -17.72 1.18 3.10
CA GLY A 488 -18.94 0.38 3.14
C GLY A 488 -19.80 0.56 4.40
N CYS A 489 -19.59 1.62 5.18
CA CYS A 489 -20.44 1.98 6.32
C CYS A 489 -21.81 2.50 5.83
N LYS A 490 -22.71 1.58 5.49
CA LYS A 490 -23.99 1.87 4.82
C LYS A 490 -24.99 2.66 5.65
N ASP A 491 -24.88 2.60 6.98
CA ASP A 491 -25.76 3.31 7.90
C ASP A 491 -25.29 4.75 8.19
N MET A 492 -24.10 5.14 7.69
CA MET A 492 -23.53 6.47 7.88
C MET A 492 -24.31 7.48 7.05
N THR A 493 -24.87 8.51 7.68
CA THR A 493 -25.63 9.58 6.99
C THR A 493 -24.88 10.90 6.92
N GLU A 494 -23.96 11.12 7.85
CA GLU A 494 -23.11 12.31 7.88
C GLU A 494 -21.75 11.96 8.49
N VAL A 495 -20.73 12.78 8.23
CA VAL A 495 -19.43 12.69 8.90
C VAL A 495 -18.85 14.09 9.10
N THR A 496 -18.22 14.30 10.25
CA THR A 496 -17.43 15.50 10.52
C THR A 496 -15.97 15.12 10.67
N VAL A 497 -15.08 15.81 9.98
CA VAL A 497 -13.63 15.55 9.96
C VAL A 497 -12.89 16.85 10.23
N ASN A 498 -12.11 16.87 11.32
CA ASN A 498 -11.41 18.02 11.82
C ASN A 498 -9.92 17.67 12.01
N ASP A 499 -9.03 18.48 11.43
CA ASP A 499 -7.56 18.36 11.56
C ASP A 499 -7.03 16.92 11.34
N SER A 500 -7.67 16.17 10.43
CA SER A 500 -7.42 14.74 10.24
C SER A 500 -6.83 14.42 8.87
N THR A 501 -6.06 13.34 8.78
CA THR A 501 -5.63 12.75 7.50
C THR A 501 -6.50 11.55 7.18
N ILE A 502 -7.20 11.61 6.06
CA ILE A 502 -8.13 10.58 5.60
C ILE A 502 -7.51 9.83 4.43
N GLY A 503 -7.28 8.54 4.64
CA GLY A 503 -6.61 7.63 3.71
C GLY A 503 -7.34 7.42 2.38
N GLU A 504 -6.64 6.77 1.45
CA GLU A 504 -7.21 6.40 0.15
C GLU A 504 -8.49 5.60 0.32
N SER A 505 -9.56 5.97 -0.39
CA SER A 505 -10.84 5.26 -0.36
C SER A 505 -11.43 5.05 1.05
N ALA A 506 -11.05 5.87 2.04
CA ALA A 506 -11.40 5.64 3.43
C ALA A 506 -12.91 5.54 3.68
N PHE A 507 -13.73 6.34 3.00
CA PHE A 507 -15.20 6.32 3.07
C PHE A 507 -15.84 5.77 1.79
N GLN A 508 -15.10 4.98 1.00
CA GLN A 508 -15.62 4.46 -0.27
C GLN A 508 -16.87 3.61 -0.03
N ARG A 509 -17.90 3.75 -0.88
CA ARG A 509 -19.17 2.99 -0.81
C ARG A 509 -19.99 3.23 0.46
N CYS A 510 -19.83 4.38 1.10
CA CYS A 510 -20.75 4.82 2.16
C CYS A 510 -22.08 5.29 1.55
N TYR A 511 -22.87 4.34 1.04
CA TYR A 511 -24.09 4.62 0.26
C TYR A 511 -25.19 5.38 1.00
N GLY A 512 -25.13 5.45 2.34
CA GLY A 512 -26.05 6.25 3.15
C GLY A 512 -25.60 7.70 3.34
N LEU A 513 -24.33 8.03 3.05
CA LEU A 513 -23.70 9.29 3.44
C LEU A 513 -24.25 10.43 2.60
N LYS A 514 -24.89 11.41 3.25
CA LYS A 514 -25.54 12.55 2.60
C LYS A 514 -24.78 13.86 2.73
N SER A 515 -24.01 14.01 3.79
CA SER A 515 -23.27 15.24 4.08
C SER A 515 -21.90 14.93 4.69
N ALA A 516 -20.86 15.63 4.25
CA ALA A 516 -19.55 15.59 4.89
C ALA A 516 -19.12 17.00 5.29
N GLU A 517 -18.74 17.19 6.55
CA GLU A 517 -18.18 18.44 7.07
C GLU A 517 -16.67 18.27 7.28
N LEU A 518 -15.87 19.11 6.62
CA LEU A 518 -14.42 18.98 6.51
C LEU A 518 -13.79 20.30 6.96
N ASN A 519 -13.10 20.30 8.10
CA ASN A 519 -12.56 21.51 8.72
C ASN A 519 -11.08 21.38 9.10
N GLY A 520 -10.47 22.51 9.45
CA GLY A 520 -9.09 22.59 9.89
C GLY A 520 -8.12 22.13 8.81
N LYS A 521 -6.96 21.62 9.23
CA LYS A 521 -5.90 21.10 8.35
C LYS A 521 -6.19 19.69 7.85
N THR A 522 -7.45 19.42 7.50
CA THR A 522 -7.87 18.11 7.02
C THR A 522 -7.24 17.82 5.65
N VAL A 523 -6.67 16.63 5.50
CA VAL A 523 -6.05 16.13 4.27
C VAL A 523 -6.83 14.93 3.78
N LEU A 524 -7.42 15.01 2.59
CA LEU A 524 -8.11 13.91 1.93
C LEU A 524 -7.22 13.32 0.83
N LEU A 525 -6.94 12.02 0.92
CA LEU A 525 -6.22 11.31 -0.13
C LEU A 525 -7.15 10.88 -1.28
N ASP A 526 -6.55 10.18 -2.25
CA ASP A 526 -7.22 9.73 -3.47
C ASP A 526 -8.52 8.98 -3.15
N LYS A 527 -9.61 9.32 -3.85
CA LYS A 527 -10.88 8.60 -3.76
C LYS A 527 -11.48 8.50 -2.35
N ALA A 528 -11.07 9.37 -1.41
CA ALA A 528 -11.47 9.25 0.00
C ALA A 528 -12.99 9.07 0.22
N PHE A 529 -13.83 9.65 -0.63
CA PHE A 529 -15.30 9.56 -0.65
C PHE A 529 -15.84 8.94 -1.95
N GLU A 530 -15.09 8.06 -2.62
CA GLU A 530 -15.54 7.45 -3.89
C GLU A 530 -16.81 6.60 -3.73
N ASP A 531 -17.70 6.64 -4.72
CA ASP A 531 -18.94 5.85 -4.75
C ASP A 531 -19.86 6.13 -3.54
N CYS A 532 -19.79 7.35 -2.99
CA CYS A 532 -20.73 7.86 -1.99
C CYS A 532 -22.00 8.37 -2.70
N THR A 533 -22.78 7.46 -3.27
CA THR A 533 -23.86 7.80 -4.21
C THR A 533 -24.98 8.68 -3.66
N ALA A 534 -25.14 8.74 -2.33
CA ALA A 534 -26.14 9.58 -1.66
C ALA A 534 -25.58 10.93 -1.19
N LEU A 535 -24.30 11.23 -1.40
CA LEU A 535 -23.66 12.45 -0.92
C LEU A 535 -24.25 13.65 -1.67
N GLU A 536 -25.01 14.50 -0.97
CA GLU A 536 -25.73 15.63 -1.55
C GLU A 536 -24.98 16.96 -1.38
N ASN A 537 -24.21 17.08 -0.30
CA ASN A 537 -23.52 18.30 0.09
C ASN A 537 -22.18 18.02 0.79
N VAL A 538 -21.19 18.87 0.55
CA VAL A 538 -19.94 18.89 1.32
C VAL A 538 -19.67 20.28 1.87
N TYR A 539 -19.32 20.36 3.14
CA TYR A 539 -18.83 21.60 3.76
C TYR A 539 -17.31 21.53 3.81
N ILE A 540 -16.62 22.43 3.09
CA ILE A 540 -15.17 22.43 2.94
C ILE A 540 -14.60 23.73 3.50
N GLY A 541 -13.81 23.61 4.57
CA GLY A 541 -13.04 24.70 5.15
C GLY A 541 -11.85 25.12 4.28
N ALA A 542 -11.37 26.35 4.47
CA ALA A 542 -10.32 26.95 3.62
C ALA A 542 -9.00 26.16 3.61
N ASP A 543 -8.63 25.57 4.76
CA ASP A 543 -7.36 24.87 4.97
C ASP A 543 -7.42 23.38 4.58
N VAL A 544 -8.57 22.90 4.10
CA VAL A 544 -8.72 21.53 3.62
C VAL A 544 -7.92 21.34 2.34
N THR A 545 -7.26 20.19 2.22
CA THR A 545 -6.61 19.74 0.99
C THR A 545 -7.21 18.42 0.55
N SER A 546 -7.40 18.24 -0.76
CA SER A 546 -7.93 17.00 -1.31
C SER A 546 -7.28 16.69 -2.65
N ARG A 547 -7.29 15.41 -3.05
CA ARG A 547 -6.84 14.95 -4.36
C ARG A 547 -7.85 13.93 -4.86
N HIS A 548 -8.63 14.26 -5.89
CA HIS A 548 -9.61 13.33 -6.51
C HIS A 548 -10.52 12.61 -5.51
N SER A 549 -10.93 13.31 -4.45
CA SER A 549 -11.50 12.64 -3.29
C SER A 549 -12.99 12.30 -3.44
N PHE A 550 -13.71 12.91 -4.39
CA PHE A 550 -15.18 12.82 -4.50
C PHE A 550 -15.65 12.14 -5.81
N MET A 551 -14.89 11.18 -6.33
CA MET A 551 -15.27 10.43 -7.54
C MET A 551 -16.61 9.70 -7.35
N GLU A 552 -17.40 9.52 -8.41
CA GLU A 552 -18.60 8.67 -8.37
C GLU A 552 -19.61 9.10 -7.29
N CYS A 553 -19.77 10.42 -7.10
CA CYS A 553 -20.76 11.04 -6.21
C CYS A 553 -21.88 11.73 -7.03
N PRO A 554 -22.75 10.97 -7.73
CA PRO A 554 -23.71 11.52 -8.69
C PRO A 554 -24.78 12.43 -8.06
N SER A 555 -25.04 12.30 -6.76
CA SER A 555 -26.02 13.13 -6.04
C SER A 555 -25.42 14.43 -5.49
N LEU A 556 -24.11 14.65 -5.66
CA LEU A 556 -23.43 15.80 -5.07
C LEU A 556 -23.68 17.04 -5.92
N TYR A 557 -24.51 17.95 -5.40
CA TYR A 557 -24.89 19.19 -6.08
C TYR A 557 -24.52 20.46 -5.30
N LYS A 558 -24.19 20.32 -4.01
CA LYS A 558 -23.94 21.47 -3.12
C LYS A 558 -22.55 21.46 -2.51
N ILE A 559 -22.01 22.66 -2.37
CA ILE A 559 -20.80 22.93 -1.59
C ILE A 559 -21.15 24.02 -0.59
N ASN A 560 -20.81 23.82 0.68
CA ASN A 560 -21.10 24.76 1.76
C ASN A 560 -22.60 25.15 1.85
N GLY A 561 -23.50 24.25 1.45
CA GLY A 561 -24.95 24.45 1.50
C GLY A 561 -25.55 25.27 0.36
N VAL A 562 -24.75 25.77 -0.59
CA VAL A 562 -25.24 26.42 -1.81
C VAL A 562 -25.13 25.47 -2.99
N ASP A 563 -26.02 25.60 -3.98
CA ASP A 563 -25.91 24.86 -5.24
C ASP A 563 -24.61 25.29 -5.95
N ALA A 564 -23.77 24.32 -6.30
CA ALA A 564 -22.44 24.58 -6.84
C ALA A 564 -22.47 25.04 -8.30
N TYR A 565 -23.52 24.67 -9.04
CA TYR A 565 -23.72 25.01 -10.44
C TYR A 565 -25.14 25.54 -10.68
N ASP A 566 -25.24 26.69 -11.35
CA ASP A 566 -26.52 27.31 -11.75
C ASP A 566 -26.85 26.87 -13.19
N THR A 567 -27.85 26.01 -13.35
CA THR A 567 -28.26 25.48 -14.66
C THR A 567 -28.95 26.51 -15.55
N GLU A 568 -29.48 27.60 -14.99
CA GLU A 568 -30.11 28.67 -15.79
C GLU A 568 -29.05 29.60 -16.37
N LYS A 569 -28.06 29.98 -15.55
CA LYS A 569 -26.93 30.84 -15.97
C LYS A 569 -25.80 30.06 -16.64
N LYS A 570 -25.77 28.74 -16.46
CA LYS A 570 -24.73 27.82 -16.95
C LYS A 570 -23.33 28.13 -16.42
N GLU A 571 -23.25 28.56 -15.17
CA GLU A 571 -22.00 28.96 -14.50
C GLU A 571 -21.90 28.36 -13.10
N PHE A 572 -20.67 28.20 -12.59
CA PHE A 572 -20.47 27.84 -11.19
C PHE A 572 -20.87 28.98 -10.28
N ASN A 573 -21.41 28.64 -9.12
CA ASN A 573 -21.78 29.62 -8.12
C ASN A 573 -20.52 30.36 -7.62
N PRO A 574 -20.47 31.71 -7.71
CA PRO A 574 -19.31 32.48 -7.29
C PRO A 574 -18.87 32.25 -5.84
N ASP A 575 -19.81 31.87 -4.95
CA ASP A 575 -19.52 31.64 -3.54
C ASP A 575 -18.70 30.36 -3.30
N CYS A 576 -18.64 29.44 -4.27
CA CYS A 576 -17.89 28.18 -4.15
C CYS A 576 -17.05 27.82 -5.39
N ALA A 577 -16.96 28.70 -6.40
CA ALA A 577 -16.24 28.42 -7.65
C ALA A 577 -14.78 28.02 -7.41
N ASP A 578 -14.06 28.73 -6.53
CA ASP A 578 -12.68 28.41 -6.18
C ASP A 578 -12.54 27.00 -5.57
N LEU A 579 -13.52 26.56 -4.79
CA LEU A 579 -13.54 25.22 -4.21
C LEU A 579 -13.78 24.15 -5.28
N VAL A 580 -14.60 24.43 -6.28
CA VAL A 580 -14.79 23.53 -7.44
C VAL A 580 -13.46 23.28 -8.14
N TYR A 581 -12.74 24.35 -8.51
CA TYR A 581 -11.43 24.22 -9.16
C TYR A 581 -10.40 23.49 -8.28
N LYS A 582 -10.37 23.79 -6.99
CA LYS A 582 -9.38 23.21 -6.07
C LYS A 582 -9.63 21.73 -5.75
N HIS A 583 -10.90 21.32 -5.61
CA HIS A 583 -11.25 20.02 -5.04
C HIS A 583 -11.89 19.05 -6.03
N PHE A 584 -12.42 19.53 -7.16
CA PHE A 584 -13.26 18.73 -8.08
C PHE A 584 -12.79 18.73 -9.54
N ALA A 585 -11.72 19.44 -9.89
CA ALA A 585 -11.29 19.61 -11.28
C ALA A 585 -10.82 18.32 -12.00
N GLY A 586 -10.64 17.21 -11.28
CA GLY A 586 -10.40 15.88 -11.85
C GLY A 586 -11.44 14.84 -11.45
N SER A 587 -12.61 15.27 -10.95
CA SER A 587 -13.63 14.34 -10.47
C SER A 587 -14.59 13.95 -11.60
N ASN A 588 -14.70 12.65 -11.89
CA ASN A 588 -15.77 12.13 -12.74
C ASN A 588 -16.98 11.75 -11.89
N ASP A 589 -18.15 11.77 -12.52
CA ASP A 589 -19.41 11.31 -11.92
C ASP A 589 -19.82 12.04 -10.65
N VAL A 590 -19.51 13.35 -10.59
CA VAL A 590 -20.02 14.28 -9.58
C VAL A 590 -21.21 15.04 -10.15
N GLY A 591 -22.33 15.09 -9.42
CA GLY A 591 -23.60 15.64 -9.92
C GLY A 591 -23.49 17.01 -10.59
N PHE A 592 -22.95 18.01 -9.89
CA PHE A 592 -22.79 19.37 -10.45
C PHE A 592 -21.71 19.46 -11.54
N ILE A 593 -20.68 18.60 -11.52
CA ILE A 593 -19.65 18.51 -12.56
C ILE A 593 -20.26 17.97 -13.85
N ASN A 594 -21.07 16.92 -13.75
CA ASN A 594 -21.77 16.32 -14.87
C ASN A 594 -22.72 17.33 -15.55
N LEU A 595 -23.44 18.13 -14.77
CA LEU A 595 -24.28 19.22 -15.30
C LEU A 595 -23.44 20.25 -16.08
N TYR A 596 -22.32 20.69 -15.51
CA TYR A 596 -21.40 21.61 -16.18
C TYR A 596 -20.88 21.05 -17.51
N VAL A 597 -20.36 19.82 -17.49
CA VAL A 597 -19.81 19.17 -18.69
C VAL A 597 -20.89 19.03 -19.77
N GLN A 598 -22.11 18.59 -19.41
CA GLN A 598 -23.22 18.47 -20.35
C GLN A 598 -23.61 19.82 -20.97
N ASP A 599 -23.67 20.90 -20.19
CA ASP A 599 -23.99 22.23 -20.72
C ASP A 599 -22.88 22.79 -21.61
N ARG A 600 -21.61 22.51 -21.30
CA ARG A 600 -20.46 22.87 -22.15
C ARG A 600 -20.47 22.10 -23.47
N VAL A 601 -20.67 20.78 -23.43
CA VAL A 601 -20.78 19.92 -24.61
C VAL A 601 -21.88 20.42 -25.55
N LYS A 602 -23.08 20.69 -25.01
CA LYS A 602 -24.19 21.27 -25.79
C LYS A 602 -23.87 22.63 -26.41
N ALA A 603 -23.20 23.51 -25.66
CA ALA A 603 -22.83 24.82 -26.16
C ALA A 603 -21.84 24.73 -27.33
N VAL A 604 -20.84 23.86 -27.21
CA VAL A 604 -19.83 23.64 -28.26
C VAL A 604 -20.47 23.06 -29.51
N VAL A 605 -21.31 22.03 -29.38
CA VAL A 605 -22.02 21.45 -30.54
C VAL A 605 -22.92 22.48 -31.22
N ALA A 606 -23.64 23.30 -30.45
CA ALA A 606 -24.48 24.36 -31.02
C ALA A 606 -23.68 25.48 -31.72
N GLU A 607 -22.43 25.71 -31.31
CA GLU A 607 -21.52 26.67 -31.97
C GLU A 607 -20.91 26.10 -33.25
N CYS A 608 -20.57 24.80 -33.23
CA CYS A 608 -19.75 24.17 -34.25
C CYS A 608 -20.57 23.47 -35.35
N ILE A 609 -21.77 22.97 -35.05
CA ILE A 609 -22.52 22.05 -35.91
C ILE A 609 -23.76 22.72 -36.48
N THR A 610 -24.00 22.52 -37.78
CA THR A 610 -25.24 22.89 -38.47
C THR A 610 -25.99 21.66 -39.01
N ASP A 611 -27.31 21.78 -39.18
CA ASP A 611 -28.18 20.67 -39.61
C ASP A 611 -27.81 20.07 -40.99
N ASP A 612 -27.10 20.81 -41.82
CA ASP A 612 -26.67 20.40 -43.16
C ASP A 612 -25.29 19.73 -43.21
N MET A 613 -24.55 19.69 -42.09
CA MET A 613 -23.24 19.02 -42.03
C MET A 613 -23.39 17.50 -42.12
N THR A 614 -22.53 16.90 -42.95
CA THR A 614 -22.29 15.46 -42.98
C THR A 614 -21.60 14.99 -41.70
N ASP A 615 -21.67 13.69 -41.39
CA ASP A 615 -21.02 13.14 -40.20
C ASP A 615 -19.49 13.33 -40.24
N ILE A 616 -18.86 13.28 -41.42
CA ILE A 616 -17.42 13.55 -41.57
C ILE A 616 -17.05 15.01 -41.28
N GLU A 617 -17.89 15.96 -41.71
CA GLU A 617 -17.71 17.38 -41.37
C GLU A 617 -17.86 17.60 -39.86
N LYS A 618 -18.87 16.98 -39.23
CA LYS A 618 -19.06 17.06 -37.77
C LYS A 618 -17.85 16.52 -37.02
N VAL A 619 -17.37 15.33 -37.38
CA VAL A 619 -16.19 14.71 -36.76
C VAL A 619 -14.97 15.61 -36.90
N ARG A 620 -14.72 16.16 -38.10
CA ARG A 620 -13.58 17.06 -38.35
C ARG A 620 -13.68 18.33 -37.52
N VAL A 621 -14.82 19.01 -37.52
CA VAL A 621 -14.98 20.29 -36.81
C VAL A 621 -14.85 20.11 -35.29
N LEU A 622 -15.38 19.03 -34.73
CA LEU A 622 -15.29 18.76 -33.30
C LEU A 622 -13.89 18.29 -32.90
N HIS A 623 -13.25 17.44 -33.69
CA HIS A 623 -11.82 17.11 -33.55
C HIS A 623 -10.97 18.38 -33.47
N ASP A 624 -11.17 19.27 -34.45
CA ASP A 624 -10.50 20.55 -34.54
C ASP A 624 -10.74 21.46 -33.34
N TRP A 625 -11.97 21.45 -32.83
CA TRP A 625 -12.32 22.22 -31.66
C TRP A 625 -11.55 21.72 -30.45
N VAL A 626 -11.49 20.40 -30.22
CA VAL A 626 -10.75 19.82 -29.09
C VAL A 626 -9.25 20.15 -29.19
N CYS A 627 -8.61 19.93 -30.35
CA CYS A 627 -7.18 20.23 -30.55
C CYS A 627 -6.82 21.71 -30.35
N ARG A 628 -7.76 22.64 -30.53
CA ARG A 628 -7.54 24.09 -30.34
C ARG A 628 -7.85 24.59 -28.93
N ASN A 629 -8.60 23.82 -28.13
CA ASN A 629 -9.10 24.24 -26.81
C ASN A 629 -8.49 23.44 -25.66
N ALA A 630 -7.54 22.55 -25.94
CA ALA A 630 -6.77 21.85 -24.94
C ALA A 630 -5.30 21.74 -25.35
N GLU A 631 -4.41 21.84 -24.37
CA GLU A 631 -2.98 21.60 -24.50
C GLU A 631 -2.59 20.30 -23.78
N TYR A 632 -1.71 19.50 -24.39
CA TYR A 632 -1.21 18.29 -23.75
C TYR A 632 -0.31 18.61 -22.55
N ASP A 633 -0.58 18.00 -21.39
CA ASP A 633 0.25 18.16 -20.20
C ASP A 633 1.57 17.40 -20.37
N THR A 634 2.62 18.15 -20.75
CA THR A 634 3.98 17.63 -20.89
C THR A 634 4.79 17.72 -19.58
N ILE A 635 4.25 18.39 -18.55
CA ILE A 635 4.94 18.63 -17.29
C ILE A 635 4.66 17.48 -16.32
N ASP A 636 3.40 17.15 -16.13
CA ASP A 636 2.97 16.00 -15.33
C ASP A 636 1.85 15.24 -16.04
N PRO A 637 2.18 14.40 -17.04
CA PRO A 637 1.20 13.54 -17.71
C PRO A 637 0.55 12.51 -16.79
N SER A 638 1.01 12.37 -15.54
CA SER A 638 0.43 11.45 -14.55
C SER A 638 -0.53 12.15 -13.59
N ASP A 639 -0.66 13.48 -13.68
CA ASP A 639 -1.60 14.22 -12.85
C ASP A 639 -3.02 13.80 -13.22
N LYS A 640 -3.61 13.01 -12.33
CA LYS A 640 -4.98 12.50 -12.41
C LYS A 640 -6.03 13.58 -12.74
N LEU A 641 -5.75 14.86 -12.48
CA LEU A 641 -6.64 15.98 -12.86
C LEU A 641 -6.85 16.09 -14.38
N ASN A 642 -5.91 15.55 -15.17
CA ASN A 642 -5.92 15.59 -16.63
C ASN A 642 -6.59 14.36 -17.27
N HIS A 643 -6.93 13.32 -16.49
CA HIS A 643 -7.52 12.07 -16.97
C HIS A 643 -9.05 12.02 -16.75
N ALA A 644 -9.72 13.17 -16.73
CA ALA A 644 -11.13 13.33 -16.35
C ALA A 644 -11.95 13.99 -17.47
N ASP A 645 -13.27 13.75 -17.50
CA ASP A 645 -14.15 14.26 -18.57
C ASP A 645 -14.20 15.79 -18.61
N ILE A 646 -13.97 16.42 -17.46
CA ILE A 646 -14.01 17.87 -17.29
C ILE A 646 -12.70 18.57 -17.71
N SER A 647 -11.58 17.87 -17.85
CA SER A 647 -10.25 18.48 -18.00
C SER A 647 -10.17 19.47 -19.17
N VAL A 648 -10.65 19.07 -20.35
CA VAL A 648 -10.72 19.91 -21.56
C VAL A 648 -11.61 21.13 -21.35
N PHE A 649 -12.78 20.95 -20.73
CA PHE A 649 -13.79 22.01 -20.63
C PHE A 649 -13.46 23.06 -19.56
N LEU A 650 -12.82 22.66 -18.47
CA LEU A 650 -12.57 23.51 -17.31
C LEU A 650 -11.14 24.08 -17.27
N ARG A 651 -10.14 23.26 -17.60
CA ARG A 651 -8.72 23.61 -17.43
C ARG A 651 -8.05 23.97 -18.76
N GLY A 652 -8.47 23.34 -19.85
CA GLY A 652 -7.78 23.47 -21.15
C GLY A 652 -6.40 22.84 -21.17
N VAL A 653 -6.07 22.01 -20.17
CA VAL A 653 -4.84 21.19 -20.10
C VAL A 653 -5.29 19.77 -19.79
N THR A 654 -4.78 18.79 -20.55
CA THR A 654 -5.25 17.41 -20.46
C THR A 654 -4.20 16.41 -20.97
N VAL A 655 -4.49 15.12 -20.86
CA VAL A 655 -3.76 14.02 -21.53
C VAL A 655 -4.71 13.23 -22.43
N CYS A 656 -4.21 12.11 -23.00
CA CYS A 656 -4.92 11.33 -24.01
C CYS A 656 -6.34 10.92 -23.60
N GLU A 657 -6.56 10.57 -22.33
CA GLU A 657 -7.88 10.20 -21.81
C GLU A 657 -8.85 11.38 -21.86
N GLY A 658 -8.45 12.57 -21.40
CA GLY A 658 -9.35 13.72 -21.45
C GLY A 658 -9.61 14.21 -22.87
N TYR A 659 -8.63 14.09 -23.78
CA TYR A 659 -8.82 14.32 -25.22
C TYR A 659 -9.89 13.39 -25.81
N ALA A 660 -9.71 12.08 -25.62
CA ALA A 660 -10.61 11.07 -26.16
C ALA A 660 -12.03 11.19 -25.58
N ARG A 661 -12.13 11.47 -24.28
CA ARG A 661 -13.44 11.60 -23.61
C ARG A 661 -14.17 12.86 -24.02
N ALA A 662 -13.48 14.00 -24.13
CA ALA A 662 -14.11 15.22 -24.61
C ALA A 662 -14.64 15.07 -26.04
N LEU A 663 -13.85 14.46 -26.94
CA LEU A 663 -14.29 14.21 -28.31
C LEU A 663 -15.50 13.26 -28.35
N ASP A 664 -15.48 12.17 -27.57
CA ASP A 664 -16.60 11.22 -27.52
C ASP A 664 -17.91 11.88 -27.09
N LEU A 665 -17.88 12.73 -26.05
CA LEU A 665 -19.07 13.45 -25.58
C LEU A 665 -19.60 14.42 -26.64
N LEU A 666 -18.71 15.15 -27.31
CA LEU A 666 -19.09 16.09 -28.37
C LEU A 666 -19.70 15.38 -29.58
N LEU A 667 -19.13 14.25 -30.00
CA LEU A 667 -19.63 13.45 -31.12
C LEU A 667 -21.01 12.87 -30.83
N GLN A 668 -21.20 12.30 -29.64
CA GLN A 668 -22.48 11.75 -29.22
C GLN A 668 -23.58 12.82 -29.17
N GLU A 669 -23.28 14.01 -28.66
CA GLU A 669 -24.23 15.14 -28.67
C GLU A 669 -24.53 15.64 -30.10
N ALA A 670 -23.55 15.58 -31.02
CA ALA A 670 -23.74 15.90 -32.43
C ALA A 670 -24.47 14.81 -33.25
N GLY A 671 -24.85 13.71 -32.59
CA GLY A 671 -25.57 12.59 -33.19
C GLY A 671 -24.68 11.64 -33.99
N VAL A 672 -23.37 11.65 -33.76
CA VAL A 672 -22.41 10.73 -34.36
C VAL A 672 -22.11 9.61 -33.36
N ASP A 673 -22.35 8.36 -33.74
CA ASP A 673 -22.02 7.22 -32.88
C ASP A 673 -20.50 7.12 -32.72
N SER A 674 -20.01 7.11 -31.47
CA SER A 674 -18.60 6.97 -31.13
C SER A 674 -18.39 6.18 -29.84
N CYS A 675 -17.16 5.74 -29.61
CA CYS A 675 -16.73 5.23 -28.32
C CYS A 675 -15.24 5.47 -28.07
N CYS A 676 -14.85 5.59 -26.80
CA CYS A 676 -13.46 5.51 -26.38
C CYS A 676 -12.91 4.08 -26.53
N VAL A 677 -11.67 4.00 -26.98
CA VAL A 677 -10.84 2.79 -26.96
C VAL A 677 -9.51 3.10 -26.31
N SER A 678 -8.99 2.16 -25.54
CA SER A 678 -7.74 2.31 -24.79
C SER A 678 -6.81 1.13 -24.96
N SER A 679 -5.53 1.44 -24.84
CA SER A 679 -4.41 0.50 -24.71
C SER A 679 -3.84 0.57 -23.28
N THR A 680 -2.59 0.16 -23.07
CA THR A 680 -1.94 0.23 -21.75
C THR A 680 -1.63 1.65 -21.29
N ASP A 681 -1.41 2.56 -22.23
CA ASP A 681 -0.80 3.87 -21.99
C ASP A 681 -1.37 4.97 -22.90
N HIS A 682 -2.43 4.67 -23.67
CA HIS A 682 -3.04 5.62 -24.60
C HIS A 682 -4.53 5.37 -24.80
N GLU A 683 -5.33 6.44 -24.92
CA GLU A 683 -6.79 6.43 -25.17
C GLU A 683 -7.13 7.32 -26.38
N TRP A 684 -8.04 6.85 -27.24
CA TRP A 684 -8.52 7.54 -28.44
C TRP A 684 -9.95 7.09 -28.79
N ASN A 685 -10.48 7.48 -29.95
CA ASN A 685 -11.87 7.20 -30.32
C ASN A 685 -12.01 6.29 -31.56
N ILE A 686 -13.12 5.55 -31.61
CA ILE A 686 -13.68 5.04 -32.86
C ILE A 686 -14.97 5.79 -33.14
N VAL A 687 -15.15 6.24 -34.39
CA VAL A 687 -16.31 6.98 -34.86
C VAL A 687 -16.98 6.24 -36.02
N ARG A 688 -18.31 6.37 -36.13
CA ARG A 688 -19.07 5.84 -37.25
C ARG A 688 -19.39 6.95 -38.25
N ILE A 689 -19.07 6.72 -39.53
CA ILE A 689 -19.43 7.61 -40.64
C ILE A 689 -20.15 6.76 -41.68
N GLY A 690 -21.45 6.99 -41.85
CA GLY A 690 -22.30 6.14 -42.68
C GLY A 690 -22.35 4.70 -42.15
N ASP A 691 -21.93 3.74 -42.98
CA ASP A 691 -21.83 2.31 -42.63
C ASP A 691 -20.41 1.87 -42.25
N GLN A 692 -19.45 2.81 -42.19
CA GLN A 692 -18.05 2.55 -41.90
C GLN A 692 -17.63 3.05 -40.52
N TYR A 693 -16.53 2.51 -40.02
CA TYR A 693 -15.93 2.84 -38.73
C TYR A 693 -14.48 3.23 -38.91
N PHE A 694 -14.03 4.23 -38.17
CA PHE A 694 -12.66 4.71 -38.24
C PHE A 694 -12.13 5.14 -36.88
N HIS A 695 -10.84 5.00 -36.70
CA HIS A 695 -10.13 5.57 -35.56
C HIS A 695 -9.87 7.06 -35.74
N VAL A 696 -10.02 7.81 -34.65
CA VAL A 696 -9.71 9.23 -34.56
C VAL A 696 -8.94 9.45 -33.26
N ASP A 697 -7.81 10.14 -33.34
CA ASP A 697 -6.97 10.47 -32.19
C ASP A 697 -6.55 11.94 -32.24
N THR A 698 -7.07 12.73 -31.30
CA THR A 698 -6.81 14.17 -31.18
C THR A 698 -5.51 14.49 -30.45
N THR A 699 -4.92 13.52 -29.75
CA THR A 699 -3.86 13.76 -28.75
C THR A 699 -2.57 14.26 -29.39
N TRP A 700 -2.26 13.74 -30.59
CA TRP A 700 -1.02 14.02 -31.32
C TRP A 700 -1.20 15.10 -32.39
N ASP A 701 -2.39 15.67 -32.47
CA ASP A 701 -2.79 16.72 -33.42
C ASP A 701 -2.92 18.10 -32.72
N ASP A 702 -2.41 18.24 -31.49
CA ASP A 702 -2.40 19.48 -30.72
C ASP A 702 -1.32 20.49 -31.21
N GLY A 703 -1.70 21.77 -31.36
CA GLY A 703 -0.79 22.85 -31.80
C GLY A 703 -1.34 23.76 -32.92
N ASP A 704 -0.52 24.71 -33.40
CA ASP A 704 -0.90 25.75 -34.38
C ASP A 704 -1.35 25.20 -35.75
N LYS A 705 -1.02 23.94 -36.06
CA LYS A 705 -1.39 23.24 -37.29
C LYS A 705 -1.85 21.82 -36.97
N ILE A 706 -3.13 21.57 -37.20
CA ILE A 706 -3.73 20.24 -37.08
C ILE A 706 -3.24 19.37 -38.24
N GLY A 707 -2.60 18.24 -37.91
CA GLY A 707 -1.92 17.36 -38.87
C GLY A 707 -2.84 16.33 -39.54
N TYR A 708 -3.93 15.93 -38.87
CA TYR A 708 -4.85 14.87 -39.27
C TYR A 708 -4.14 13.54 -39.56
N TYR A 709 -2.98 13.30 -38.95
CA TYR A 709 -2.22 12.09 -39.24
C TYR A 709 -2.96 10.86 -38.74
N TRP A 710 -3.61 10.95 -37.58
CA TRP A 710 -4.38 9.87 -36.95
C TRP A 710 -5.90 10.01 -37.15
N PHE A 711 -6.31 10.79 -38.15
CA PHE A 711 -7.70 11.04 -38.46
C PHE A 711 -8.24 10.02 -39.47
N LEU A 712 -9.34 9.36 -39.11
CA LEU A 712 -10.06 8.36 -39.90
C LEU A 712 -9.20 7.17 -40.37
N LYS A 713 -8.46 6.58 -39.44
CA LYS A 713 -7.59 5.42 -39.70
C LYS A 713 -8.35 4.09 -39.63
N SER A 714 -7.94 3.14 -40.46
CA SER A 714 -8.38 1.75 -40.34
C SER A 714 -7.61 0.98 -39.26
N ASP A 715 -8.13 -0.20 -38.89
CA ASP A 715 -7.48 -1.15 -37.99
C ASP A 715 -6.07 -1.53 -38.49
N ASP A 716 -5.94 -1.77 -39.79
CA ASP A 716 -4.70 -2.24 -40.41
C ASP A 716 -3.65 -1.12 -40.45
N GLU A 717 -4.09 0.13 -40.69
CA GLU A 717 -3.20 1.29 -40.60
C GLU A 717 -2.70 1.52 -39.17
N LEU A 718 -3.58 1.48 -38.16
CA LEU A 718 -3.15 1.63 -36.76
C LEU A 718 -2.18 0.51 -36.33
N LYS A 719 -2.48 -0.74 -36.67
CA LYS A 719 -1.62 -1.89 -36.33
C LYS A 719 -0.27 -1.84 -37.04
N ALA A 720 -0.21 -1.29 -38.25
CA ALA A 720 1.04 -1.15 -39.01
C ALA A 720 2.00 -0.15 -38.36
N GLU A 721 1.49 0.91 -37.73
CA GLU A 721 2.29 1.88 -36.98
C GLU A 721 2.85 1.28 -35.68
N GLY A 722 2.11 0.35 -35.06
CA GLY A 722 2.53 -0.37 -33.86
C GLY A 722 2.36 0.45 -32.58
N GLY A 723 3.20 0.19 -31.57
CA GLY A 723 3.15 0.90 -30.28
C GLY A 723 1.85 0.66 -29.50
N SER A 724 1.35 1.72 -28.84
CA SER A 724 0.10 1.71 -28.07
C SER A 724 -1.12 1.41 -28.95
N HIS A 725 -1.06 1.72 -30.25
CA HIS A 725 -2.09 1.37 -31.22
C HIS A 725 -2.02 -0.07 -31.75
N ALA A 726 -1.15 -0.95 -31.24
CA ALA A 726 -1.10 -2.34 -31.71
C ALA A 726 -2.26 -3.22 -31.20
N SER A 727 -2.85 -2.84 -30.06
CA SER A 727 -3.97 -3.56 -29.43
C SER A 727 -4.80 -2.63 -28.57
N TRP A 728 -6.12 -2.78 -28.60
CA TRP A 728 -7.03 -1.90 -27.87
C TRP A 728 -8.30 -2.62 -27.40
N LYS A 729 -8.99 -2.02 -26.43
CA LYS A 729 -10.31 -2.43 -25.93
C LYS A 729 -11.23 -1.23 -25.82
N SER A 730 -12.53 -1.42 -25.99
CA SER A 730 -13.52 -0.36 -25.70
C SER A 730 -13.65 -0.17 -24.20
N GLN A 731 -13.94 1.07 -23.81
CA GLN A 731 -14.14 1.49 -22.44
C GLN A 731 -15.33 2.45 -22.34
N VAL A 732 -16.17 2.25 -21.34
CA VAL A 732 -17.12 3.27 -20.86
C VAL A 732 -16.43 3.98 -19.71
N THR A 733 -16.25 5.29 -19.84
CA THR A 733 -15.32 6.09 -19.02
C THR A 733 -15.98 6.78 -17.83
N SER A 734 -17.28 7.09 -17.94
CA SER A 734 -18.11 7.64 -16.86
C SER A 734 -19.60 7.48 -17.20
N SER A 735 -20.49 7.94 -16.31
CA SER A 735 -21.95 7.95 -16.54
C SER A 735 -22.40 8.91 -17.65
N LEU A 736 -21.55 9.81 -18.12
CA LEU A 736 -21.86 10.73 -19.22
C LEU A 736 -21.76 10.06 -20.60
N HIS A 737 -20.99 8.99 -20.72
CA HIS A 737 -20.72 8.33 -21.99
C HIS A 737 -21.74 7.25 -22.30
N LYS A 738 -22.38 7.34 -23.47
CA LYS A 738 -23.33 6.32 -23.92
C LYS A 738 -22.59 5.12 -24.50
N GLN A 739 -23.01 3.91 -24.13
CA GLN A 739 -22.60 2.72 -24.86
C GLN A 739 -23.29 2.67 -26.23
N CYS A 740 -22.57 3.04 -27.29
CA CYS A 740 -23.09 3.05 -28.66
C CYS A 740 -22.96 1.70 -29.39
N PHE A 741 -22.07 0.82 -28.92
CA PHE A 741 -21.75 -0.45 -29.60
C PHE A 741 -21.77 -1.65 -28.63
N ASP A 742 -22.24 -2.81 -29.12
CA ASP A 742 -22.26 -4.08 -28.37
C ASP A 742 -20.85 -4.69 -28.22
N SER A 743 -19.96 -4.39 -29.17
CA SER A 743 -18.55 -4.81 -29.20
C SER A 743 -17.73 -3.76 -29.94
N VAL A 744 -16.41 -3.74 -29.71
CA VAL A 744 -15.48 -2.86 -30.46
C VAL A 744 -15.71 -3.02 -31.96
N PRO A 745 -16.18 -1.99 -32.68
CA PRO A 745 -16.43 -2.09 -34.11
C PRO A 745 -15.11 -2.22 -34.87
N LYS A 746 -15.15 -2.92 -36.01
CA LYS A 746 -13.97 -3.15 -36.85
C LYS A 746 -13.83 -2.02 -37.89
N CYS A 747 -12.71 -1.31 -37.86
CA CYS A 747 -12.39 -0.26 -38.82
C CYS A 747 -11.77 -0.90 -40.08
N SER A 748 -12.62 -1.41 -40.98
CA SER A 748 -12.20 -2.38 -42.02
C SER A 748 -11.52 -1.77 -43.25
N TYR A 749 -11.78 -0.50 -43.55
CA TYR A 749 -11.33 0.13 -44.79
C TYR A 749 -10.65 1.45 -44.50
N SER A 750 -9.66 1.77 -45.32
CA SER A 750 -8.89 3.00 -45.17
C SER A 750 -9.43 4.11 -46.07
N VAL A 751 -9.41 5.36 -45.61
CA VAL A 751 -9.71 6.49 -46.49
C VAL A 751 -8.76 6.48 -47.70
N GLY A 752 -9.33 6.53 -48.90
CA GLY A 752 -8.67 6.38 -50.19
C GLY A 752 -8.78 4.99 -50.84
N ASP A 753 -9.17 3.94 -50.10
CA ASP A 753 -9.51 2.61 -50.65
C ASP A 753 -11.01 2.59 -50.98
N VAL A 754 -11.39 3.27 -52.07
CA VAL A 754 -12.79 3.54 -52.41
C VAL A 754 -13.48 2.32 -53.02
N ASN A 755 -12.71 1.35 -53.51
CA ASN A 755 -13.19 0.09 -54.08
C ASN A 755 -13.16 -1.08 -53.07
N LYS A 756 -12.67 -0.85 -51.84
CA LYS A 756 -12.67 -1.81 -50.73
C LYS A 756 -11.83 -3.07 -51.02
N ASP A 757 -10.78 -2.95 -51.84
CA ASP A 757 -9.89 -4.06 -52.22
C ASP A 757 -8.70 -4.27 -51.27
N GLY A 758 -8.53 -3.35 -50.30
CA GLY A 758 -7.49 -3.38 -49.28
C GLY A 758 -6.21 -2.62 -49.65
N GLY A 759 -6.13 -2.01 -50.84
CA GLY A 759 -4.97 -1.24 -51.26
C GLY A 759 -5.34 0.08 -51.93
N LYS A 760 -4.73 1.19 -51.51
CA LYS A 760 -4.91 2.52 -52.11
C LYS A 760 -4.11 2.63 -53.41
N ASN A 761 -4.71 2.30 -54.54
CA ASN A 761 -3.99 2.08 -55.79
C ASN A 761 -4.66 2.72 -57.03
N VAL A 762 -4.15 2.40 -58.23
CA VAL A 762 -4.68 2.96 -59.49
C VAL A 762 -6.14 2.56 -59.74
N ALA A 763 -6.59 1.42 -59.22
CA ALA A 763 -7.97 0.99 -59.29
C ALA A 763 -8.91 1.99 -58.59
N ASP A 764 -8.54 2.48 -57.41
CA ASP A 764 -9.30 3.51 -56.68
C ASP A 764 -9.41 4.81 -57.46
N LEU A 765 -8.30 5.26 -58.06
CA LEU A 765 -8.28 6.44 -58.92
C LEU A 765 -9.23 6.31 -60.11
N VAL A 766 -9.30 5.12 -60.72
CA VAL A 766 -10.21 4.85 -61.83
C VAL A 766 -11.67 4.87 -61.36
N SER A 767 -11.96 4.22 -60.22
CA SER A 767 -13.30 4.19 -59.60
C SER A 767 -13.81 5.60 -59.30
N MET A 768 -12.98 6.40 -58.63
CA MET A 768 -13.28 7.78 -58.28
C MET A 768 -13.39 8.69 -59.51
N SER A 769 -12.51 8.53 -60.51
CA SER A 769 -12.60 9.28 -61.76
C SER A 769 -13.88 8.95 -62.55
N ASN A 770 -14.33 7.70 -62.54
CA ASN A 770 -15.57 7.32 -63.22
C ASN A 770 -16.78 7.93 -62.50
N TYR A 771 -16.78 7.94 -61.16
CA TYR A 771 -17.83 8.55 -60.36
C TYR A 771 -17.98 10.05 -60.67
N LEU A 772 -16.87 10.80 -60.66
CA LEU A 772 -16.87 12.23 -60.99
C LEU A 772 -17.30 12.54 -62.43
N LEU A 773 -17.13 11.59 -63.36
CA LEU A 773 -17.59 11.70 -64.74
C LEU A 773 -19.06 11.24 -64.94
N GLY A 774 -19.77 10.87 -63.86
CA GLY A 774 -21.14 10.37 -63.91
C GLY A 774 -21.28 8.99 -64.56
N LYS A 775 -20.20 8.20 -64.56
CA LYS A 775 -20.16 6.85 -65.17
C LYS A 775 -20.39 5.72 -64.17
N GLY A 776 -20.78 6.04 -62.93
CA GLY A 776 -20.74 5.11 -61.79
C GLY A 776 -19.32 4.88 -61.30
N GLY A 777 -19.09 4.03 -60.29
CA GLY A 777 -17.74 3.63 -59.88
C GLY A 777 -17.44 3.71 -58.38
N LEU A 778 -18.32 4.31 -57.58
CA LEU A 778 -18.31 4.16 -56.13
C LEU A 778 -19.48 3.27 -55.71
N ASP A 779 -19.21 2.33 -54.83
CA ASP A 779 -20.25 1.52 -54.20
C ASP A 779 -20.99 2.36 -53.13
N GLU A 780 -22.20 1.94 -52.78
CA GLU A 780 -22.96 2.54 -51.68
C GLU A 780 -22.16 2.43 -50.37
N GLY A 781 -22.05 3.51 -49.60
CA GLY A 781 -21.23 3.55 -48.38
C GLY A 781 -19.73 3.78 -48.62
N SER A 782 -19.32 4.25 -49.81
CA SER A 782 -17.94 4.68 -50.08
C SER A 782 -17.73 6.18 -49.88
N GLU A 783 -18.75 6.95 -49.50
CA GLU A 783 -18.69 8.41 -49.39
C GLU A 783 -17.60 8.87 -48.41
N ALA A 784 -17.47 8.20 -47.26
CA ALA A 784 -16.42 8.48 -46.28
C ALA A 784 -15.01 8.09 -46.75
N LEU A 785 -14.91 7.09 -47.64
CA LEU A 785 -13.63 6.61 -48.16
C LEU A 785 -13.11 7.50 -49.30
N SER A 786 -14.02 8.16 -50.02
CA SER A 786 -13.70 9.00 -51.18
C SER A 786 -13.54 10.48 -50.85
N ASP A 787 -13.85 10.91 -49.63
CA ASP A 787 -13.62 12.26 -49.11
C ASP A 787 -12.25 12.32 -48.40
N LEU A 788 -11.20 12.71 -49.13
CA LEU A 788 -9.82 12.70 -48.64
C LEU A 788 -9.40 14.03 -48.00
N ASN A 789 -10.15 15.10 -48.24
CA ASN A 789 -9.94 16.40 -47.60
C ASN A 789 -10.93 16.65 -46.44
N PHE A 790 -11.85 15.71 -46.21
CA PHE A 790 -12.83 15.63 -45.13
C PHE A 790 -13.87 16.76 -45.17
N ASP A 791 -14.16 17.31 -46.36
CA ASP A 791 -15.07 18.45 -46.56
C ASP A 791 -16.54 18.09 -46.79
N GLY A 792 -16.88 16.81 -46.61
CA GLY A 792 -18.23 16.28 -46.78
C GLY A 792 -18.58 16.01 -48.24
N ARG A 793 -17.63 16.16 -49.17
CA ARG A 793 -17.87 16.00 -50.60
C ARG A 793 -16.84 15.05 -51.19
N THR A 794 -17.23 14.48 -52.33
CA THR A 794 -16.31 13.74 -53.18
C THR A 794 -16.21 14.49 -54.49
N ASP A 795 -15.10 15.20 -54.66
CA ASP A 795 -14.87 16.05 -55.81
C ASP A 795 -13.46 15.92 -56.40
N THR A 796 -13.11 16.84 -57.29
CA THR A 796 -11.80 16.83 -57.95
C THR A 796 -10.61 17.06 -57.02
N PHE A 797 -10.80 17.72 -55.87
CA PHE A 797 -9.74 17.92 -54.88
C PHE A 797 -9.38 16.60 -54.20
N ASP A 798 -10.38 15.78 -53.87
CA ASP A 798 -10.16 14.44 -53.32
C ASP A 798 -9.41 13.56 -54.32
N LEU A 799 -9.78 13.63 -55.61
CA LEU A 799 -9.12 12.85 -56.65
C LEU A 799 -7.64 13.24 -56.78
N VAL A 800 -7.33 14.53 -56.63
CA VAL A 800 -5.95 15.03 -56.60
C VAL A 800 -5.20 14.54 -55.37
N ALA A 801 -5.85 14.55 -54.20
CA ALA A 801 -5.27 14.02 -52.96
C ALA A 801 -4.96 12.51 -53.08
N LEU A 802 -5.91 11.73 -53.63
CA LEU A 802 -5.73 10.29 -53.83
C LEU A 802 -4.60 10.03 -54.82
N ARG A 803 -4.53 10.81 -55.90
CA ARG A 803 -3.48 10.68 -56.91
C ARG A 803 -2.09 10.93 -56.32
N ARG A 804 -1.96 11.87 -55.39
CA ARG A 804 -0.71 12.11 -54.68
C ARG A 804 -0.32 10.89 -53.85
N LYS A 805 -1.25 10.33 -53.05
CA LYS A 805 -0.99 9.13 -52.25
C LYS A 805 -0.57 7.92 -53.10
N VAL A 806 -1.28 7.65 -54.21
CA VAL A 806 -0.95 6.54 -55.13
C VAL A 806 0.39 6.74 -55.84
N ALA A 807 0.86 7.98 -55.98
CA ALA A 807 2.17 8.26 -56.58
C ALA A 807 3.33 8.16 -55.55
N GLU A 808 3.02 8.22 -54.26
CA GLU A 808 3.96 8.12 -53.14
C GLU A 808 4.15 6.67 -52.66
N SER A 809 3.11 5.83 -52.83
CA SER A 809 3.15 4.37 -52.67
C SER A 809 3.87 3.68 -53.83
#